data_AF-A0A8B6DT99-F1
#
_entry.id   AF-A0A8B6DT99-F1
#
_cell.length_a   1.000
_cell.length_b   1.000
_cell.length_c   1.000
_cell.angle_alpha   90.00
_cell.angle_beta   90.00
_cell.angle_gamma   90.00
#
_symmetry.space_group_name_H-M   'P 1'
#
loop_
_entity.id
_entity.type
_entity.pdbx_description
1 polymer ?
#
loop_
_entity_poly.entity_id
_entity_poly.type
_entity_poly.pdbx_seq_one_letter_code
_entity_poly.pdbx_strand_id
1 'polypeptide(L)'
;MNVSICFESSKPCLFDQIVFNNTKLTKKPCKWQTGFKNSNFSLFSWKSSVGINPSQSLTVVEIRKLEEILGIAPFLLDSPCQRYSWPYSPPINGWRSDCSQEIRNLPSLLSNMNCYIDQSCTAVQCCIDVNELGKSLEIGVEIDPCDFRLTVRIEKLSFDVTLYDYVWGSQKVLDLYGVMQISFLIENLYEEKLYLISLNASTNFDARSEPVYSVIIENNLLPKAACDWTSDFYIANFSLTDWLEMKHYTIVDSLPSNILYQLYEETNIGHYFLDDKCSRSNSSWSKDCGMNMTLMELPAEVSCYITDTCTGIQCCVMNTLLQQTFEISFLLDSCNSRISIGIEKIQYNSTLLDFQWGAHYSFSLQGIVRVEYSIEDLYTERYYLVNMRIRFCYESTEYQCDEKYTILQNMKLPKQQCDWRSGFSTPGFSLENWYHQHSMAPGSQLQDWMISELLNDLGISIYLNVKQCSRHSSPFYPSNLGWNKGCTNSINLPQLPEPTTCYLDTSCTRVECCVDVDFIPYSFHTYMNIDPCKQIITVGTERFHRNISFSDYQWGKQEELWLAGVLRLSFEIDDFNGESKYLVSLNMSVCFENNKSCHVSTQILSNTWLTKALCAWDNSYYISNFSLTNWLDKENMSLPLPDYGQLLLFEDTGIAPYLQDDQCGEDTSKFKHSIFTNACPLNVSGKDLIEIPCHLSALCSGIECCVHSNKLNRDFHTIVLIDPCSFVVTVGIEDFVYNTSITEFSF
;
A
#
# COMPACT_ATOMS: atom_id res chain seq x y z
N MET A 1 -24.82 4.00 40.88
CA MET A 1 -26.03 3.49 41.56
C MET A 1 -25.89 3.74 43.05
N ASN A 2 -26.84 4.46 43.63
CA ASN A 2 -26.96 4.63 45.08
C ASN A 2 -28.16 3.82 45.57
N VAL A 3 -28.00 3.11 46.69
CA VAL A 3 -29.11 2.41 47.34
C VAL A 3 -29.36 3.06 48.68
N SER A 4 -30.52 3.68 48.80
CA SER A 4 -30.95 4.37 50.00
C SER A 4 -32.21 3.71 50.58
N ILE A 5 -32.23 3.47 51.87
CA ILE A 5 -33.40 2.97 52.62
C ILE A 5 -33.82 4.06 53.61
N CYS A 6 -34.93 4.73 53.31
CA CYS A 6 -35.41 5.89 54.04
C CYS A 6 -36.77 5.55 54.67
N PHE A 7 -36.88 5.68 55.99
CA PHE A 7 -38.12 5.39 56.73
C PHE A 7 -38.92 6.66 57.08
N GLU A 8 -38.31 7.84 56.94
CA GLU A 8 -38.92 9.12 57.28
C GLU A 8 -38.62 10.16 56.19
N SER A 9 -39.62 10.94 55.78
CA SER A 9 -39.51 11.91 54.68
C SER A 9 -38.72 13.17 55.03
N SER A 10 -38.43 13.41 56.31
CA SER A 10 -37.78 14.63 56.82
C SER A 10 -36.45 14.37 57.54
N LYS A 11 -35.97 13.12 57.52
CA LYS A 11 -34.68 12.72 58.10
C LYS A 11 -33.80 12.06 57.03
N PRO A 12 -32.46 12.08 57.20
CA PRO A 12 -31.57 11.34 56.32
C PRO A 12 -31.93 9.85 56.33
N CYS A 13 -31.71 9.19 55.19
CA CYS A 13 -31.97 7.76 55.04
C CYS A 13 -31.14 6.96 56.04
N LEU A 14 -31.73 5.90 56.59
CA LEU A 14 -31.10 5.08 57.63
C LEU A 14 -29.95 4.24 57.07
N PHE A 15 -30.01 3.95 55.78
CA PHE A 15 -28.96 3.32 55.00
C PHE A 15 -28.85 4.10 53.70
N ASP A 16 -27.65 4.54 53.36
CA ASP A 16 -27.34 5.20 52.10
C ASP A 16 -25.96 4.75 51.67
N GLN A 17 -25.88 3.92 50.62
CA GLN A 17 -24.62 3.36 50.17
C GLN A 17 -24.52 3.37 48.64
N ILE A 18 -23.44 3.97 48.17
CA ILE A 18 -23.08 3.96 46.76
C ILE A 18 -22.61 2.55 46.41
N VAL A 19 -23.42 1.82 45.64
CA VAL A 19 -23.15 0.45 45.19
C VAL A 19 -22.21 0.46 43.97
N PHE A 20 -22.44 1.41 43.06
CA PHE A 20 -21.56 1.64 41.91
C PHE A 20 -21.25 3.13 41.84
N ASN A 21 -19.98 3.48 41.97
CA ASN A 21 -19.46 4.80 41.65
C ASN A 21 -18.47 4.65 40.49
N ASN A 22 -18.79 5.22 39.32
CA ASN A 22 -17.93 5.19 38.14
C ASN A 22 -17.38 3.79 37.81
N THR A 23 -18.17 2.74 38.07
CA THR A 23 -17.73 1.35 37.99
C THR A 23 -17.88 0.80 36.59
N LYS A 24 -16.80 0.26 36.02
CA LYS A 24 -16.81 -0.46 34.74
C LYS A 24 -17.45 -1.83 34.92
N LEU A 25 -18.46 -2.14 34.09
CA LEU A 25 -19.10 -3.46 34.02
C LEU A 25 -18.82 -4.07 32.65
N THR A 26 -18.44 -5.34 32.61
CA THR A 26 -18.21 -6.06 31.35
C THR A 26 -19.54 -6.45 30.71
N LYS A 27 -19.71 -6.16 29.41
CA LYS A 27 -20.84 -6.67 28.63
C LYS A 27 -20.69 -8.18 28.45
N LYS A 28 -21.77 -8.95 28.61
CA LYS A 28 -21.76 -10.39 28.32
C LYS A 28 -21.77 -10.58 26.80
N PRO A 29 -20.92 -11.45 26.22
CA PRO A 29 -20.97 -11.72 24.79
C PRO A 29 -22.30 -12.36 24.40
N CYS A 30 -22.93 -11.83 23.37
CA CYS A 30 -24.19 -12.32 22.83
C CYS A 30 -23.92 -13.48 21.85
N LYS A 31 -24.75 -14.53 21.91
CA LYS A 31 -24.71 -15.61 20.92
C LYS A 31 -25.38 -15.14 19.64
N TRP A 32 -24.73 -15.38 18.50
CA TRP A 32 -25.29 -15.12 17.17
C TRP A 32 -26.35 -16.13 16.76
N GLN A 33 -26.25 -17.33 17.33
CA GLN A 33 -27.24 -18.38 17.17
C GLN A 33 -27.92 -18.62 18.51
N THR A 34 -29.21 -18.34 18.51
CA THR A 34 -30.09 -18.52 19.65
C THR A 34 -30.98 -19.76 19.45
N GLY A 35 -31.26 -20.13 18.20
CA GLY A 35 -32.21 -21.17 17.85
C GLY A 35 -33.65 -20.79 18.23
N PHE A 36 -34.60 -21.69 17.96
CA PHE A 36 -35.98 -21.45 18.35
C PHE A 36 -36.13 -21.31 19.87
N LYS A 37 -36.86 -20.27 20.30
CA LYS A 37 -37.26 -20.09 21.71
C LYS A 37 -37.92 -21.35 22.29
N ASN A 38 -38.72 -22.05 21.48
CA ASN A 38 -39.17 -23.41 21.74
C ASN A 38 -38.52 -24.35 20.71
N SER A 39 -37.58 -25.18 21.16
CA SER A 39 -36.82 -26.11 20.31
C SER A 39 -37.67 -27.19 19.64
N ASN A 40 -38.95 -27.33 19.98
CA ASN A 40 -39.90 -28.24 19.36
C ASN A 40 -41.04 -27.51 18.65
N PHE A 41 -40.88 -26.21 18.38
CA PHE A 41 -41.92 -25.43 17.69
C PHE A 41 -42.20 -26.01 16.30
N SER A 42 -43.48 -26.03 15.95
CA SER A 42 -43.94 -26.36 14.61
C SER A 42 -45.14 -25.50 14.26
N LEU A 43 -45.09 -24.82 13.11
CA LEU A 43 -46.18 -23.97 12.65
C LEU A 43 -47.46 -24.78 12.42
N PHE A 44 -47.31 -25.97 11.83
CA PHE A 44 -48.43 -26.89 11.61
C PHE A 44 -49.11 -27.29 12.94
N SER A 45 -48.30 -27.68 13.92
CA SER A 45 -48.78 -28.11 15.23
C SER A 45 -49.41 -26.95 16.01
N TRP A 46 -48.80 -25.77 15.91
CA TRP A 46 -49.31 -24.56 16.52
C TRP A 46 -50.65 -24.14 15.92
N LYS A 47 -50.77 -24.04 14.58
CA LYS A 47 -52.04 -23.72 13.90
C LYS A 47 -53.17 -24.66 14.35
N SER A 48 -52.88 -25.96 14.37
CA SER A 48 -53.84 -26.98 14.83
C SER A 48 -54.26 -26.76 16.29
N SER A 49 -53.32 -26.41 17.17
CA SER A 49 -53.59 -26.18 18.59
C SER A 49 -54.49 -24.96 18.88
N VAL A 50 -54.46 -23.96 18.00
CA VAL A 50 -55.27 -22.74 18.12
C VAL A 50 -56.54 -22.76 17.24
N GLY A 51 -56.84 -23.92 16.63
CA GLY A 51 -58.05 -24.12 15.82
C GLY A 51 -57.99 -23.54 14.40
N ILE A 52 -56.79 -23.23 13.90
CA ILE A 52 -56.57 -22.74 12.54
C ILE A 52 -56.29 -23.93 11.61
N ASN A 53 -56.96 -23.96 10.45
CA ASN A 53 -56.67 -24.98 9.44
C ASN A 53 -55.22 -24.81 8.95
N PRO A 54 -54.37 -25.86 8.98
CA PRO A 54 -52.97 -25.75 8.59
C PRO A 54 -52.72 -25.13 7.21
N SER A 55 -53.62 -25.39 6.25
CA SER A 55 -53.54 -24.87 4.88
C SER A 55 -54.08 -23.44 4.71
N GLN A 56 -54.64 -22.84 5.75
CA GLN A 56 -55.17 -21.48 5.71
C GLN A 56 -54.07 -20.44 5.98
N SER A 57 -54.17 -19.28 5.31
CA SER A 57 -53.37 -18.10 5.63
C SER A 57 -53.81 -17.50 6.97
N LEU A 58 -52.84 -16.92 7.69
CA LEU A 58 -53.09 -16.31 8.99
C LEU A 58 -53.68 -14.90 8.82
N THR A 59 -54.62 -14.54 9.69
CA THR A 59 -55.09 -13.16 9.85
C THR A 59 -54.05 -12.31 10.57
N VAL A 60 -54.18 -10.98 10.51
CA VAL A 60 -53.28 -10.04 11.19
C VAL A 60 -53.15 -10.33 12.69
N VAL A 61 -54.26 -10.67 13.36
CA VAL A 61 -54.26 -10.97 14.80
C VAL A 61 -53.52 -12.29 15.10
N GLU A 62 -53.66 -13.29 14.23
CA GLU A 62 -52.99 -14.58 14.37
C GLU A 62 -51.48 -14.46 14.10
N ILE A 63 -51.09 -13.63 13.13
CA ILE A 63 -49.69 -13.31 12.84
C ILE A 63 -49.03 -12.65 14.08
N ARG A 64 -49.70 -11.67 14.71
CA ARG A 64 -49.18 -11.06 15.94
C ARG A 64 -49.00 -12.07 17.08
N LYS A 65 -49.93 -13.02 17.23
CA LYS A 65 -49.78 -14.11 18.21
C LYS A 65 -48.61 -15.02 17.87
N LEU A 66 -48.41 -15.32 16.58
CA LEU A 66 -47.27 -16.12 16.11
C LEU A 66 -45.94 -15.43 16.43
N GLU A 67 -45.82 -14.12 16.14
CA GLU A 67 -44.63 -13.31 16.44
C GLU A 67 -44.24 -13.34 17.92
N GLU A 68 -45.22 -13.21 18.83
CA GLU A 68 -45.02 -13.25 20.28
C GLU A 68 -44.55 -14.63 20.76
N ILE A 69 -45.12 -15.70 20.21
CA ILE A 69 -44.77 -17.08 20.57
C ILE A 69 -43.37 -17.43 20.06
N LEU A 70 -43.03 -17.01 18.85
CA LEU A 70 -41.68 -17.14 18.29
C LEU A 70 -40.66 -16.24 19.03
N GLY A 71 -41.12 -15.18 19.68
CA GLY A 71 -40.28 -14.24 20.43
C GLY A 71 -39.61 -13.17 19.56
N ILE A 72 -40.06 -13.01 18.31
CA ILE A 72 -39.45 -12.11 17.32
C ILE A 72 -40.07 -10.71 17.34
N ALA A 73 -41.26 -10.53 17.92
CA ALA A 73 -42.02 -9.28 17.89
C ALA A 73 -41.21 -8.01 18.29
N PRO A 74 -40.37 -8.03 19.35
CA PRO A 74 -39.59 -6.84 19.75
C PRO A 74 -38.51 -6.43 18.75
N PHE A 75 -38.10 -7.37 17.89
CA PHE A 75 -37.01 -7.18 16.95
C PHE A 75 -37.49 -6.77 15.56
N LEU A 76 -38.79 -6.85 15.28
CA LEU A 76 -39.33 -6.40 14.00
C LEU A 76 -39.33 -4.86 13.91
N LEU A 77 -39.03 -4.34 12.72
CA LEU A 77 -39.18 -2.95 12.35
C LEU A 77 -40.63 -2.49 12.56
N ASP A 78 -40.79 -1.23 12.97
CA ASP A 78 -42.13 -0.68 13.22
C ASP A 78 -42.95 -0.59 11.92
N SER A 79 -42.26 -0.31 10.81
CA SER A 79 -42.80 -0.40 9.45
C SER A 79 -42.00 -1.44 8.66
N PRO A 80 -42.66 -2.47 8.09
CA PRO A 80 -41.98 -3.47 7.25
C PRO A 80 -41.31 -2.82 6.05
N CYS A 81 -40.15 -3.34 5.65
CA CYS A 81 -39.50 -2.92 4.40
C CYS A 81 -40.45 -3.12 3.20
N GLN A 82 -40.26 -2.32 2.14
CA GLN A 82 -41.11 -2.37 0.96
C GLN A 82 -40.23 -2.49 -0.29
N ARG A 83 -40.29 -3.66 -0.94
CA ARG A 83 -39.42 -4.04 -2.08
C ARG A 83 -39.49 -3.10 -3.28
N TYR A 84 -40.61 -2.41 -3.47
CA TYR A 84 -40.83 -1.47 -4.58
C TYR A 84 -40.72 0.00 -4.15
N SER A 85 -40.19 0.25 -2.95
CA SER A 85 -39.87 1.58 -2.45
C SER A 85 -38.35 1.77 -2.34
N TRP A 86 -37.92 2.99 -2.04
CA TRP A 86 -36.52 3.26 -1.72
C TRP A 86 -36.10 2.52 -0.43
N PRO A 87 -34.90 1.91 -0.35
CA PRO A 87 -33.80 1.96 -1.31
C PRO A 87 -33.79 0.83 -2.35
N TYR A 88 -34.82 0.00 -2.45
CA TYR A 88 -34.83 -1.21 -3.29
C TYR A 88 -35.33 -0.99 -4.72
N SER A 89 -35.84 0.20 -5.03
CA SER A 89 -36.57 0.49 -6.27
C SER A 89 -35.95 1.64 -7.09
N PRO A 90 -35.93 1.55 -8.44
CA PRO A 90 -36.34 0.40 -9.26
C PRO A 90 -35.24 -0.68 -9.35
N PRO A 91 -35.56 -1.98 -9.22
CA PRO A 91 -34.57 -3.04 -9.32
C PRO A 91 -34.39 -3.56 -10.76
N ILE A 92 -33.19 -4.03 -11.08
CA ILE A 92 -32.85 -4.83 -12.26
C ILE A 92 -32.48 -6.24 -11.77
N ASN A 93 -33.22 -7.26 -12.21
CA ASN A 93 -33.04 -8.66 -11.75
C ASN A 93 -33.05 -8.83 -10.21
N GLY A 94 -33.84 -7.99 -9.52
CA GLY A 94 -33.92 -7.96 -8.06
C GLY A 94 -32.92 -7.02 -7.37
N TRP A 95 -32.01 -6.39 -8.10
CA TRP A 95 -30.97 -5.53 -7.53
C TRP A 95 -31.16 -4.05 -7.85
N ARG A 96 -30.95 -3.19 -6.86
CA ARG A 96 -30.59 -1.78 -7.05
C ARG A 96 -29.17 -1.58 -6.51
N SER A 97 -28.32 -0.89 -7.25
CA SER A 97 -26.95 -0.59 -6.81
C SER A 97 -26.68 0.90 -6.99
N ASP A 98 -26.22 1.55 -5.91
CA ASP A 98 -25.67 2.92 -5.95
C ASP A 98 -24.13 2.90 -5.92
N CYS A 99 -23.50 1.72 -6.00
CA CYS A 99 -22.06 1.56 -6.09
C CYS A 99 -21.53 2.20 -7.38
N SER A 100 -20.49 3.03 -7.26
CA SER A 100 -19.88 3.71 -8.41
C SER A 100 -19.07 2.77 -9.31
N GLN A 101 -18.66 1.62 -8.78
CA GLN A 101 -17.92 0.59 -9.49
C GLN A 101 -18.87 -0.50 -10.01
N GLU A 102 -18.56 -1.06 -11.18
CA GLU A 102 -19.37 -2.13 -11.74
C GLU A 102 -19.19 -3.42 -10.93
N ILE A 103 -20.28 -3.90 -10.33
CA ILE A 103 -20.31 -5.19 -9.64
C ILE A 103 -20.67 -6.26 -10.66
N ARG A 104 -19.69 -7.07 -11.04
CA ARG A 104 -19.86 -8.14 -12.04
C ARG A 104 -20.51 -9.37 -11.41
N ASN A 105 -21.34 -10.05 -12.20
CA ASN A 105 -21.89 -11.38 -11.89
C ASN A 105 -22.91 -11.46 -10.73
N LEU A 106 -23.66 -10.38 -10.46
CA LEU A 106 -24.79 -10.45 -9.52
C LEU A 106 -25.85 -11.46 -10.01
N PRO A 107 -26.28 -12.42 -9.16
CA PRO A 107 -27.27 -13.41 -9.55
C PRO A 107 -28.65 -12.78 -9.68
N SER A 108 -29.51 -13.38 -10.52
CA SER A 108 -30.94 -13.00 -10.54
C SER A 108 -31.62 -13.49 -9.27
N LEU A 109 -32.21 -12.57 -8.50
CA LEU A 109 -32.87 -12.92 -7.24
C LEU A 109 -34.24 -13.55 -7.45
N LEU A 110 -34.70 -14.27 -6.43
CA LEU A 110 -36.07 -14.79 -6.38
C LEU A 110 -37.08 -13.65 -6.35
N SER A 111 -38.26 -13.88 -6.92
CA SER A 111 -39.31 -12.86 -7.10
C SER A 111 -39.93 -12.34 -5.81
N ASN A 112 -39.60 -12.93 -4.66
CA ASN A 112 -40.03 -12.50 -3.33
C ASN A 112 -39.00 -11.59 -2.63
N MET A 113 -37.89 -11.23 -3.27
CA MET A 113 -36.83 -10.42 -2.67
C MET A 113 -36.32 -9.35 -3.62
N ASN A 114 -36.03 -8.16 -3.09
CA ASN A 114 -35.18 -7.16 -3.77
C ASN A 114 -34.05 -6.75 -2.83
N CYS A 115 -32.85 -6.58 -3.37
CA CYS A 115 -31.67 -6.16 -2.63
C CYS A 115 -31.13 -4.83 -3.14
N TYR A 116 -30.43 -4.14 -2.26
CA TYR A 116 -29.80 -2.86 -2.43
C TYR A 116 -28.32 -2.99 -2.07
N ILE A 117 -27.45 -2.49 -2.95
CA ILE A 117 -26.04 -2.27 -2.67
C ILE A 117 -25.82 -0.77 -2.61
N ASP A 118 -25.26 -0.29 -1.51
CA ASP A 118 -25.07 1.13 -1.28
C ASP A 118 -23.86 1.70 -2.05
N GLN A 119 -23.62 3.00 -1.85
CA GLN A 119 -22.51 3.72 -2.48
C GLN A 119 -21.12 3.26 -1.99
N SER A 120 -21.01 2.66 -0.80
CA SER A 120 -19.74 2.11 -0.29
C SER A 120 -19.32 0.84 -1.04
N CYS A 121 -20.25 0.22 -1.78
CA CYS A 121 -20.10 -1.07 -2.46
C CYS A 121 -19.94 -2.28 -1.53
N THR A 122 -19.92 -2.08 -0.21
CA THR A 122 -19.68 -3.12 0.79
C THR A 122 -20.85 -3.32 1.76
N ALA A 123 -21.96 -2.62 1.54
CA ALA A 123 -23.23 -2.84 2.24
C ALA A 123 -24.27 -3.49 1.31
N VAL A 124 -24.72 -4.69 1.68
CA VAL A 124 -25.79 -5.43 1.00
C VAL A 124 -26.99 -5.49 1.93
N GLN A 125 -28.13 -4.95 1.49
CA GLN A 125 -29.39 -4.94 2.23
C GLN A 125 -30.49 -5.56 1.39
N CYS A 126 -31.28 -6.47 1.94
CA CYS A 126 -32.34 -7.15 1.21
C CYS A 126 -33.67 -7.05 1.95
N CYS A 127 -34.74 -6.82 1.19
CA CYS A 127 -36.11 -6.89 1.67
C CYS A 127 -36.79 -8.14 1.09
N ILE A 128 -37.18 -9.06 1.97
CA ILE A 128 -37.67 -10.41 1.64
C ILE A 128 -39.12 -10.56 2.10
N ASP A 129 -40.02 -10.91 1.18
CA ASP A 129 -41.40 -11.24 1.54
C ASP A 129 -41.46 -12.59 2.25
N VAL A 130 -42.04 -12.61 3.46
CA VAL A 130 -42.23 -13.80 4.28
C VAL A 130 -43.72 -14.09 4.41
N ASN A 131 -44.18 -15.05 3.61
CA ASN A 131 -45.60 -15.35 3.42
C ASN A 131 -46.31 -15.72 4.73
N GLU A 132 -45.64 -16.49 5.60
CA GLU A 132 -46.16 -16.94 6.89
C GLU A 132 -46.43 -15.80 7.86
N LEU A 133 -45.68 -14.69 7.73
CA LEU A 133 -45.85 -13.47 8.54
C LEU A 133 -46.67 -12.40 7.82
N GLY A 134 -47.07 -12.62 6.56
CA GLY A 134 -47.84 -11.66 5.76
C GLY A 134 -47.17 -10.29 5.62
N LYS A 135 -45.83 -10.23 5.70
CA LYS A 135 -45.03 -9.01 5.64
C LYS A 135 -43.64 -9.29 5.07
N SER A 136 -42.92 -8.23 4.74
CA SER A 136 -41.52 -8.33 4.31
C SER A 136 -40.57 -8.06 5.48
N LEU A 137 -39.44 -8.76 5.52
CA LEU A 137 -38.38 -8.60 6.49
C LEU A 137 -37.10 -8.06 5.82
N GLU A 138 -36.40 -7.20 6.52
CA GLU A 138 -35.12 -6.63 6.16
C GLU A 138 -33.98 -7.43 6.77
N ILE A 139 -32.97 -7.70 5.95
CA ILE A 139 -31.68 -8.21 6.38
C ILE A 139 -30.57 -7.40 5.74
N GLY A 140 -29.38 -7.46 6.31
CA GLY A 140 -28.22 -6.88 5.66
C GLY A 140 -26.89 -7.27 6.29
N VAL A 141 -25.85 -7.12 5.47
CA VAL A 141 -24.45 -7.22 5.85
C VAL A 141 -23.78 -5.96 5.35
N GLU A 142 -23.08 -5.27 6.24
CA GLU A 142 -22.34 -4.05 5.94
C GLU A 142 -20.92 -4.21 6.45
N ILE A 143 -19.95 -4.06 5.55
CA ILE A 143 -18.53 -4.06 5.90
C ILE A 143 -18.03 -2.64 5.74
N ASP A 144 -17.66 -2.01 6.84
CA ASP A 144 -16.98 -0.72 6.85
C ASP A 144 -15.47 -0.95 7.02
N PRO A 145 -14.67 -0.89 5.94
CA PRO A 145 -13.23 -1.08 6.03
C PRO A 145 -12.51 0.09 6.73
N CYS A 146 -13.14 1.25 6.85
CA CYS A 146 -12.54 2.46 7.39
C CYS A 146 -12.74 2.55 8.90
N ASP A 147 -13.92 2.14 9.37
CA ASP A 147 -14.21 1.98 10.80
C ASP A 147 -13.82 0.59 11.33
N PHE A 148 -13.33 -0.32 10.47
CA PHE A 148 -13.00 -1.71 10.79
C PHE A 148 -14.16 -2.46 11.45
N ARG A 149 -15.37 -2.29 10.91
CA ARG A 149 -16.61 -2.84 11.46
C ARG A 149 -17.35 -3.69 10.44
N LEU A 150 -17.79 -4.86 10.86
CA LEU A 150 -18.78 -5.67 10.17
C LEU A 150 -20.09 -5.59 10.96
N THR A 151 -21.14 -5.10 10.31
CA THR A 151 -22.49 -5.02 10.86
C THR A 151 -23.37 -6.03 10.16
N VAL A 152 -24.01 -6.92 10.93
CA VAL A 152 -24.95 -7.92 10.42
C VAL A 152 -26.30 -7.67 11.07
N ARG A 153 -27.34 -7.49 10.25
CA ARG A 153 -28.68 -7.13 10.71
C ARG A 153 -29.77 -8.07 10.21
N ILE A 154 -30.73 -8.33 11.09
CA ILE A 154 -32.06 -8.89 10.78
C ILE A 154 -33.07 -7.99 11.50
N GLU A 155 -33.81 -7.19 10.74
CA GLU A 155 -34.72 -6.17 11.27
C GLU A 155 -34.00 -5.26 12.30
N LYS A 156 -34.50 -5.11 13.53
CA LYS A 156 -33.84 -4.34 14.62
C LYS A 156 -32.72 -5.11 15.32
N LEU A 157 -32.54 -6.41 15.06
CA LEU A 157 -31.45 -7.18 15.64
C LEU A 157 -30.17 -6.92 14.84
N SER A 158 -29.22 -6.21 15.44
CA SER A 158 -27.92 -5.92 14.83
C SER A 158 -26.77 -6.42 15.69
N PHE A 159 -25.72 -6.90 15.03
CA PHE A 159 -24.45 -7.25 15.65
C PHE A 159 -23.32 -6.52 14.95
N ASP A 160 -22.56 -5.77 15.73
CA ASP A 160 -21.35 -5.11 15.28
C ASP A 160 -20.14 -5.93 15.72
N VAL A 161 -19.26 -6.22 14.77
CA VAL A 161 -18.07 -7.06 14.94
C VAL A 161 -16.89 -6.24 14.48
N THR A 162 -15.83 -6.21 15.29
CA THR A 162 -14.57 -5.64 14.82
C THR A 162 -13.94 -6.55 13.76
N LEU A 163 -13.42 -5.97 12.70
CA LEU A 163 -12.68 -6.68 11.65
C LEU A 163 -11.30 -7.16 12.12
N TYR A 164 -10.77 -6.64 13.24
CA TYR A 164 -9.48 -7.09 13.80
C TYR A 164 -9.53 -8.53 14.30
N ASP A 165 -10.63 -8.91 14.96
CA ASP A 165 -10.84 -10.25 15.52
C ASP A 165 -11.65 -11.16 14.57
N TYR A 166 -11.97 -10.67 13.38
CA TYR A 166 -12.79 -11.40 12.42
C TYR A 166 -11.97 -12.47 11.70
N VAL A 167 -12.43 -13.72 11.80
CA VAL A 167 -11.82 -14.86 11.10
C VAL A 167 -12.39 -14.97 9.69
N TRP A 168 -11.65 -14.46 8.70
CA TRP A 168 -11.96 -14.54 7.27
C TRP A 168 -12.01 -15.98 6.75
N GLY A 169 -12.73 -16.22 5.64
CA GLY A 169 -12.83 -17.53 4.99
C GLY A 169 -13.62 -18.58 5.76
N SER A 170 -14.35 -18.17 6.81
CA SER A 170 -15.17 -19.07 7.61
C SER A 170 -16.64 -18.67 7.56
N GLN A 171 -17.52 -19.66 7.33
CA GLN A 171 -18.96 -19.45 7.30
C GLN A 171 -19.47 -19.04 8.68
N LYS A 172 -20.19 -17.92 8.74
CA LYS A 172 -20.88 -17.39 9.93
C LYS A 172 -22.38 -17.40 9.71
N VAL A 173 -23.13 -17.50 10.80
CA VAL A 173 -24.60 -17.49 10.76
C VAL A 173 -25.13 -16.68 11.94
N LEU A 174 -26.00 -15.72 11.64
CA LEU A 174 -26.82 -14.99 12.61
C LEU A 174 -28.28 -15.44 12.45
N ASP A 175 -28.98 -15.67 13.56
CA ASP A 175 -30.40 -16.01 13.54
C ASP A 175 -31.27 -15.07 14.39
N LEU A 176 -32.53 -14.94 13.97
CA LEU A 176 -33.59 -14.34 14.75
C LEU A 176 -34.47 -15.47 15.30
N TYR A 177 -34.03 -16.07 16.41
CA TYR A 177 -34.68 -17.20 17.07
C TYR A 177 -35.01 -18.38 16.14
N GLY A 178 -34.09 -18.73 15.24
CA GLY A 178 -34.26 -19.79 14.26
C GLY A 178 -35.30 -19.52 13.16
N VAL A 179 -36.07 -18.43 13.23
CA VAL A 179 -37.14 -18.10 12.26
C VAL A 179 -36.58 -17.59 10.95
N MET A 180 -35.60 -16.70 11.07
CA MET A 180 -34.85 -16.15 9.95
C MET A 180 -33.37 -16.29 10.24
N GLN A 181 -32.59 -16.68 9.24
CA GLN A 181 -31.15 -16.81 9.35
C GLN A 181 -30.48 -16.09 8.19
N ILE A 182 -29.35 -15.46 8.49
CA ILE A 182 -28.42 -14.94 7.51
C ILE A 182 -27.12 -15.71 7.67
N SER A 183 -26.68 -16.36 6.59
CA SER A 183 -25.43 -17.11 6.52
C SER A 183 -24.52 -16.42 5.55
N PHE A 184 -23.29 -16.13 5.96
CA PHE A 184 -22.33 -15.44 5.12
C PHE A 184 -20.92 -16.00 5.27
N LEU A 185 -20.16 -15.92 4.19
CA LEU A 185 -18.74 -16.18 4.13
C LEU A 185 -18.11 -14.95 3.48
N ILE A 186 -17.09 -14.40 4.14
CA ILE A 186 -16.38 -13.23 3.65
C ILE A 186 -14.90 -13.53 3.71
N GLU A 187 -14.22 -13.30 2.60
CA GLU A 187 -12.78 -13.32 2.47
C GLU A 187 -12.24 -11.94 2.11
N ASN A 188 -11.08 -11.63 2.65
CA ASN A 188 -10.43 -10.34 2.48
C ASN A 188 -9.28 -10.49 1.49
N LEU A 189 -9.51 -10.08 0.24
CA LEU A 189 -8.48 -10.04 -0.79
C LEU A 189 -7.71 -8.73 -0.62
N TYR A 190 -6.73 -8.73 0.27
CA TYR A 190 -5.98 -7.53 0.70
C TYR A 190 -5.35 -6.80 -0.49
N GLU A 191 -4.65 -7.54 -1.35
CA GLU A 191 -3.86 -6.98 -2.44
C GLU A 191 -4.77 -6.52 -3.60
N GLU A 192 -5.87 -7.23 -3.85
CA GLU A 192 -6.88 -6.83 -4.85
C GLU A 192 -7.75 -5.65 -4.40
N LYS A 193 -7.75 -5.31 -3.10
CA LYS A 193 -8.70 -4.35 -2.50
C LYS A 193 -10.17 -4.74 -2.74
N LEU A 194 -10.46 -6.05 -2.70
CA LEU A 194 -11.80 -6.61 -2.86
C LEU A 194 -12.18 -7.46 -1.63
N TYR A 195 -13.47 -7.61 -1.40
CA TYR A 195 -14.04 -8.67 -0.56
C TYR A 195 -14.67 -9.73 -1.46
N LEU A 196 -14.33 -10.99 -1.24
CA LEU A 196 -15.06 -12.12 -1.82
C LEU A 196 -16.16 -12.50 -0.85
N ILE A 197 -17.41 -12.38 -1.29
CA ILE A 197 -18.59 -12.55 -0.42
C ILE A 197 -19.51 -13.63 -0.99
N SER A 198 -20.00 -14.47 -0.10
CA SER A 198 -21.14 -15.35 -0.29
C SER A 198 -22.16 -15.09 0.80
N LEU A 199 -23.42 -14.82 0.43
CA LEU A 199 -24.50 -14.44 1.32
C LEU A 199 -25.76 -15.24 0.98
N ASN A 200 -26.31 -15.91 1.99
CA ASN A 200 -27.55 -16.66 1.91
C ASN A 200 -28.49 -16.22 3.04
N ALA A 201 -29.78 -16.17 2.74
CA ALA A 201 -30.82 -16.03 3.76
C ALA A 201 -31.66 -17.30 3.82
N SER A 202 -32.22 -17.60 4.98
CA SER A 202 -33.19 -18.68 5.08
C SER A 202 -34.31 -18.32 6.05
N THR A 203 -35.47 -18.94 5.83
CA THR A 203 -36.61 -18.86 6.74
C THR A 203 -37.05 -20.25 7.16
N ASN A 204 -37.48 -20.37 8.42
CA ASN A 204 -37.98 -21.61 8.97
C ASN A 204 -39.08 -21.35 10.00
N PHE A 205 -40.16 -22.11 9.95
CA PHE A 205 -41.23 -22.05 10.94
C PHE A 205 -41.48 -23.41 11.62
N ASP A 206 -40.57 -24.36 11.43
CA ASP A 206 -40.60 -25.68 12.06
C ASP A 206 -39.19 -26.05 12.54
N ALA A 207 -38.99 -26.14 13.86
CA ALA A 207 -37.68 -26.30 14.48
C ALA A 207 -36.95 -27.62 14.12
N ARG A 208 -37.65 -28.56 13.47
CA ARG A 208 -37.12 -29.87 13.05
C ARG A 208 -37.09 -30.07 11.53
N SER A 209 -37.53 -29.09 10.74
CA SER A 209 -37.43 -29.15 9.28
C SER A 209 -36.21 -28.39 8.78
N GLU A 210 -35.80 -28.70 7.55
CA GLU A 210 -34.79 -27.91 6.84
C GLU A 210 -35.34 -26.51 6.53
N PRO A 211 -34.53 -25.46 6.70
CA PRO A 211 -34.92 -24.10 6.38
C PRO A 211 -34.96 -23.90 4.85
N VAL A 212 -35.81 -22.97 4.40
CA VAL A 212 -35.91 -22.61 2.98
C VAL A 212 -34.84 -21.57 2.67
N TYR A 213 -33.81 -21.95 1.91
CA TYR A 213 -32.70 -21.06 1.55
C TYR A 213 -32.99 -20.20 0.32
N SER A 214 -32.52 -18.97 0.35
CA SER A 214 -32.45 -18.03 -0.76
C SER A 214 -30.99 -17.59 -0.91
N VAL A 215 -30.38 -17.92 -2.05
CA VAL A 215 -29.04 -17.43 -2.39
C VAL A 215 -29.16 -15.97 -2.77
N ILE A 216 -28.47 -15.10 -2.04
CA ILE A 216 -28.45 -13.66 -2.32
C ILE A 216 -27.26 -13.37 -3.22
N ILE A 217 -26.06 -13.73 -2.78
CA ILE A 217 -24.82 -13.56 -3.51
C ILE A 217 -24.00 -14.84 -3.33
N GLU A 218 -23.35 -15.30 -4.39
CA GLU A 218 -22.42 -16.44 -4.35
C GLU A 218 -21.11 -16.02 -5.03
N ASN A 219 -20.01 -16.06 -4.28
CA ASN A 219 -18.64 -15.75 -4.74
C ASN A 219 -18.54 -14.44 -5.54
N ASN A 220 -19.24 -13.39 -5.12
CA ASN A 220 -19.13 -12.08 -5.77
C ASN A 220 -17.99 -11.28 -5.16
N LEU A 221 -17.32 -10.51 -6.02
CA LEU A 221 -16.29 -9.57 -5.65
C LEU A 221 -16.93 -8.20 -5.40
N LEU A 222 -16.81 -7.70 -4.17
CA LEU A 222 -17.22 -6.35 -3.81
C LEU A 222 -15.98 -5.48 -3.60
N PRO A 223 -15.89 -4.31 -4.25
CA PRO A 223 -14.74 -3.43 -4.09
C PRO A 223 -14.74 -2.76 -2.71
N LYS A 224 -13.55 -2.66 -2.12
CA LYS A 224 -13.36 -1.94 -0.87
C LYS A 224 -13.42 -0.43 -1.12
N ALA A 225 -14.13 0.28 -0.26
CA ALA A 225 -14.04 1.73 -0.23
C ALA A 225 -12.58 2.16 0.05
N ALA A 226 -12.12 3.18 -0.67
CA ALA A 226 -10.86 3.84 -0.36
C ALA A 226 -11.06 4.71 0.88
N CYS A 227 -10.41 4.35 1.98
CA CYS A 227 -10.50 5.12 3.21
C CYS A 227 -9.65 6.39 3.13
N ASP A 228 -10.25 7.51 3.51
CA ASP A 228 -9.54 8.74 3.72
C ASP A 228 -8.89 8.72 5.11
N TRP A 229 -7.64 8.27 5.16
CA TRP A 229 -6.84 8.26 6.40
C TRP A 229 -6.28 9.64 6.76
N THR A 230 -6.57 10.67 5.96
CA THR A 230 -6.35 12.08 6.31
C THR A 230 -7.55 12.69 7.02
N SER A 231 -8.63 11.91 7.18
CA SER A 231 -9.90 12.35 7.75
C SER A 231 -9.74 13.07 9.09
N ASP A 232 -10.62 14.07 9.24
CA ASP A 232 -10.74 14.90 10.43
C ASP A 232 -11.36 14.09 11.59
N PHE A 233 -11.64 14.74 12.71
CA PHE A 233 -12.20 14.07 13.89
C PHE A 233 -13.50 13.28 13.57
N TYR A 234 -13.67 12.13 14.24
CA TYR A 234 -14.91 11.33 14.20
C TYR A 234 -16.16 12.18 14.46
N ILE A 235 -16.04 13.11 15.42
CA ILE A 235 -17.06 14.11 15.72
C ILE A 235 -16.74 15.36 14.88
N ALA A 236 -17.64 15.71 13.97
CA ALA A 236 -17.49 16.94 13.18
C ALA A 236 -17.41 18.17 14.11
N ASN A 237 -16.46 19.07 13.83
CA ASN A 237 -16.18 20.25 14.64
C ASN A 237 -15.81 19.95 16.11
N PHE A 238 -15.14 18.81 16.36
CA PHE A 238 -14.74 18.44 17.72
C PHE A 238 -13.83 19.50 18.36
N SER A 239 -14.16 19.82 19.61
CA SER A 239 -13.33 20.57 20.53
C SER A 239 -13.33 19.85 21.87
N LEU A 240 -12.14 19.50 22.37
CA LEU A 240 -12.03 18.91 23.70
C LEU A 240 -12.48 19.89 24.78
N THR A 241 -12.21 21.19 24.57
CA THR A 241 -12.62 22.24 25.49
C THR A 241 -14.15 22.30 25.61
N ASP A 242 -14.86 22.43 24.49
CA ASP A 242 -16.33 22.45 24.48
C ASP A 242 -16.93 21.14 25.02
N TRP A 243 -16.32 20.01 24.66
CA TRP A 243 -16.77 18.71 25.14
C TRP A 243 -16.66 18.59 26.66
N LEU A 244 -15.54 19.04 27.26
CA LEU A 244 -15.37 19.03 28.71
C LEU A 244 -16.34 19.97 29.42
N GLU A 245 -16.59 21.17 28.87
CA GLU A 245 -17.58 22.10 29.40
C GLU A 245 -18.98 21.48 29.42
N MET A 246 -19.37 20.78 28.34
CA MET A 246 -20.63 20.03 28.27
C MET A 246 -20.75 18.92 29.32
N LYS A 247 -19.63 18.30 29.71
CA LYS A 247 -19.59 17.29 30.79
C LYS A 247 -19.42 17.92 32.19
N HIS A 248 -19.37 19.24 32.29
CA HIS A 248 -19.11 20.01 33.52
C HIS A 248 -17.74 19.72 34.15
N TYR A 249 -16.71 19.57 33.33
CA TYR A 249 -15.31 19.44 33.74
C TYR A 249 -14.47 20.60 33.21
N THR A 250 -13.40 20.93 33.94
CA THR A 250 -12.35 21.85 33.51
C THR A 250 -11.01 21.12 33.56
N ILE A 251 -10.12 21.34 32.58
CA ILE A 251 -8.77 20.76 32.58
C ILE A 251 -7.98 21.44 33.70
N VAL A 252 -7.66 20.71 34.77
CA VAL A 252 -6.82 21.22 35.86
C VAL A 252 -5.46 20.54 35.90
N ASP A 253 -5.39 19.21 35.72
CA ASP A 253 -4.12 18.45 35.66
C ASP A 253 -4.24 17.11 34.92
N SER A 254 -5.29 16.32 35.19
CA SER A 254 -5.53 15.04 34.53
C SER A 254 -7.02 14.65 34.57
N LEU A 255 -7.52 14.01 33.50
CA LEU A 255 -8.93 13.61 33.41
C LEU A 255 -9.21 12.35 34.27
N PRO A 256 -10.32 12.30 35.03
CA PRO A 256 -10.74 11.08 35.72
C PRO A 256 -10.97 9.93 34.73
N SER A 257 -10.66 8.68 35.12
CA SER A 257 -10.72 7.53 34.22
C SER A 257 -12.08 7.32 33.57
N ASN A 258 -13.20 7.61 34.25
CA ASN A 258 -14.54 7.51 33.67
C ASN A 258 -14.78 8.53 32.55
N ILE A 259 -14.20 9.73 32.67
CA ILE A 259 -14.28 10.77 31.63
C ILE A 259 -13.38 10.39 30.46
N LEU A 260 -12.19 9.84 30.72
CA LEU A 260 -11.33 9.29 29.67
C LEU A 260 -12.01 8.16 28.89
N TYR A 261 -12.63 7.19 29.57
CA TYR A 261 -13.35 6.12 28.88
C TYR A 261 -14.53 6.63 28.07
N GLN A 262 -15.23 7.65 28.57
CA GLN A 262 -16.31 8.29 27.82
C GLN A 262 -15.78 9.04 26.59
N LEU A 263 -14.66 9.76 26.74
CA LEU A 263 -13.99 10.42 25.63
C LEU A 263 -13.58 9.39 24.57
N TYR A 264 -12.96 8.28 24.98
CA TYR A 264 -12.52 7.23 24.07
C TYR A 264 -13.65 6.57 23.28
N GLU A 265 -14.80 6.36 23.92
CA GLU A 265 -16.00 5.80 23.28
C GLU A 265 -16.63 6.84 22.33
N GLU A 266 -16.83 8.08 22.78
CA GLU A 266 -17.51 9.12 21.99
C GLU A 266 -16.68 9.60 20.80
N THR A 267 -15.34 9.63 20.91
CA THR A 267 -14.44 9.92 19.79
C THR A 267 -14.05 8.68 18.99
N ASN A 268 -14.56 7.50 19.35
CA ASN A 268 -14.30 6.21 18.73
C ASN A 268 -12.82 5.73 18.78
N ILE A 269 -11.90 6.51 19.36
CA ILE A 269 -10.46 6.16 19.38
C ILE A 269 -10.15 4.90 20.20
N GLY A 270 -10.95 4.62 21.24
CA GLY A 270 -10.70 3.50 22.15
C GLY A 270 -10.77 2.12 21.51
N HIS A 271 -11.52 1.99 20.40
CA HIS A 271 -11.66 0.74 19.66
C HIS A 271 -10.36 0.29 18.97
N TYR A 272 -9.44 1.22 18.77
CA TYR A 272 -8.21 0.99 18.03
C TYR A 272 -7.02 0.69 18.92
N PHE A 273 -7.14 0.85 20.25
CA PHE A 273 -6.05 0.57 21.16
C PHE A 273 -5.64 -0.91 21.10
N LEU A 274 -4.32 -1.13 21.13
CA LEU A 274 -3.72 -2.43 21.38
C LEU A 274 -4.21 -2.98 22.72
N ASP A 275 -4.33 -4.30 22.80
CA ASP A 275 -4.81 -4.97 24.01
C ASP A 275 -3.84 -4.73 25.17
N ASP A 276 -2.55 -4.74 24.87
CA ASP A 276 -1.46 -4.36 25.77
C ASP A 276 -0.87 -3.03 25.34
N LYS A 277 -0.73 -2.11 26.30
CA LYS A 277 -0.07 -0.82 26.11
C LYS A 277 1.40 -1.04 25.75
N CYS A 278 1.91 -0.32 24.75
CA CYS A 278 3.35 -0.31 24.46
C CYS A 278 4.14 0.20 25.69
N SER A 279 5.36 -0.30 25.86
CA SER A 279 6.21 0.07 27.00
C SER A 279 7.39 0.93 26.54
N ARG A 280 7.70 1.96 27.31
CA ARG A 280 8.87 2.82 27.07
C ARG A 280 10.13 2.19 27.65
N SER A 281 11.22 2.18 26.89
CA SER A 281 12.55 1.81 27.38
C SER A 281 13.20 2.96 28.16
N ASN A 282 14.18 2.64 29.02
CA ASN A 282 14.99 3.66 29.70
C ASN A 282 15.89 4.45 28.73
N SER A 283 16.14 3.91 27.54
CA SER A 283 16.85 4.59 26.46
C SER A 283 15.84 5.20 25.48
N SER A 284 16.14 6.42 25.00
CA SER A 284 15.37 7.13 23.98
C SER A 284 15.32 6.35 22.65
N TRP A 285 16.45 5.76 22.25
CA TRP A 285 16.53 4.87 21.09
C TRP A 285 17.01 3.47 21.48
N SER A 286 16.49 2.47 20.79
CA SER A 286 17.10 1.15 20.61
C SER A 286 17.22 0.85 19.12
N LYS A 287 18.16 -0.02 18.73
CA LYS A 287 18.33 -0.41 17.33
C LYS A 287 18.84 -1.84 17.21
N ASP A 288 18.30 -2.56 16.25
CA ASP A 288 18.82 -3.87 15.81
C ASP A 288 19.50 -3.78 14.44
N CYS A 289 19.45 -2.62 13.79
CA CYS A 289 20.20 -2.37 12.57
C CYS A 289 21.72 -2.34 12.83
N GLY A 290 22.47 -3.08 12.02
CA GLY A 290 23.95 -3.11 12.07
C GLY A 290 24.63 -1.82 11.59
N MET A 291 23.86 -0.85 11.07
CA MET A 291 24.41 0.38 10.52
C MET A 291 24.61 1.48 11.56
N ASN A 292 25.63 2.30 11.31
CA ASN A 292 25.89 3.52 12.07
C ASN A 292 24.99 4.62 11.55
N MET A 293 24.11 5.12 12.42
CA MET A 293 23.16 6.17 12.11
C MET A 293 23.33 7.29 13.12
N THR A 294 23.29 8.53 12.66
CA THR A 294 23.23 9.72 13.51
C THR A 294 21.77 9.97 13.89
N LEU A 295 21.40 9.63 15.13
CA LEU A 295 20.05 9.78 15.65
C LEU A 295 19.93 11.08 16.45
N MET A 296 18.79 11.76 16.31
CA MET A 296 18.46 12.91 17.15
C MET A 296 18.04 12.46 18.56
N GLU A 297 18.22 13.33 19.54
CA GLU A 297 17.69 13.11 20.89
C GLU A 297 16.16 13.23 20.87
N LEU A 298 15.45 12.21 21.37
CA LEU A 298 13.98 12.28 21.49
C LEU A 298 13.56 12.81 22.86
N PRO A 299 12.39 13.45 22.95
CA PRO A 299 11.77 13.83 24.22
C PRO A 299 11.52 12.63 25.15
N ALA A 300 11.43 12.87 26.45
CA ALA A 300 11.29 11.81 27.47
C ALA A 300 9.97 11.01 27.33
N GLU A 301 8.97 11.58 26.68
CA GLU A 301 7.68 10.99 26.38
C GLU A 301 7.76 9.92 25.29
N VAL A 302 8.87 9.86 24.53
CA VAL A 302 9.02 9.01 23.35
C VAL A 302 10.21 8.06 23.51
N SER A 303 9.98 6.79 23.21
CA SER A 303 11.05 5.81 22.96
C SER A 303 10.83 5.14 21.62
N CYS A 304 11.86 5.09 20.78
CA CYS A 304 11.78 4.48 19.46
C CYS A 304 12.80 3.36 19.29
N TYR A 305 12.43 2.38 18.48
CA TYR A 305 13.20 1.22 18.10
C TYR A 305 13.37 1.20 16.59
N ILE A 306 14.62 1.12 16.11
CA ILE A 306 14.93 0.91 14.70
C ILE A 306 15.08 -0.59 14.46
N THR A 307 14.29 -1.11 13.52
CA THR A 307 14.28 -2.52 13.16
C THR A 307 15.60 -2.94 12.52
N ASP A 308 15.81 -4.25 12.43
CA ASP A 308 16.92 -4.88 11.69
C ASP A 308 16.99 -4.41 10.22
N THR A 309 15.84 -4.06 9.63
CA THR A 309 15.77 -3.56 8.26
C THR A 309 16.41 -2.18 8.04
N CYS A 310 16.73 -1.43 9.09
CA CYS A 310 17.28 -0.06 9.02
C CYS A 310 16.32 0.99 8.40
N THR A 311 15.15 0.57 7.94
CA THR A 311 14.12 1.42 7.33
C THR A 311 12.76 1.29 8.03
N GLY A 312 12.70 0.48 9.09
CA GLY A 312 11.57 0.35 9.99
C GLY A 312 11.83 1.00 11.34
N ILE A 313 10.82 1.69 11.86
CA ILE A 313 10.84 2.41 13.12
C ILE A 313 9.53 2.10 13.85
N GLN A 314 9.66 1.73 15.12
CA GLN A 314 8.54 1.54 16.03
C GLN A 314 8.73 2.44 17.24
N CYS A 315 7.77 3.33 17.51
CA CYS A 315 7.83 4.28 18.60
C CYS A 315 6.69 4.02 19.59
N CYS A 316 7.00 4.11 20.87
CA CYS A 316 6.02 4.17 21.94
C CYS A 316 5.99 5.60 22.50
N VAL A 317 4.85 6.27 22.38
CA VAL A 317 4.67 7.68 22.73
C VAL A 317 3.68 7.81 23.87
N MET A 318 4.11 8.37 25.00
CA MET A 318 3.22 8.68 26.12
C MET A 318 2.47 9.99 25.86
N ASN A 319 1.13 9.93 25.86
CA ASN A 319 0.30 11.12 25.89
C ASN A 319 -0.24 11.36 27.30
N THR A 320 0.06 12.52 27.85
CA THR A 320 -0.23 12.83 29.25
C THR A 320 -1.71 13.12 29.48
N LEU A 321 -2.35 13.83 28.54
CA LEU A 321 -3.76 14.21 28.62
C LEU A 321 -4.69 12.98 28.60
N LEU A 322 -4.44 12.05 27.68
CA LEU A 322 -5.19 10.81 27.54
C LEU A 322 -4.76 9.76 28.59
N GLN A 323 -3.61 9.92 29.24
CA GLN A 323 -3.04 8.88 30.13
C GLN A 323 -2.88 7.53 29.42
N GLN A 324 -2.45 7.59 28.17
CA GLN A 324 -2.32 6.46 27.28
C GLN A 324 -1.00 6.53 26.52
N THR A 325 -0.38 5.37 26.32
CA THR A 325 0.77 5.22 25.43
C THR A 325 0.27 4.74 24.08
N PHE A 326 0.81 5.33 23.01
CA PHE A 326 0.50 4.99 21.64
C PHE A 326 1.69 4.32 20.96
N GLU A 327 1.46 3.18 20.32
CA GLU A 327 2.41 2.55 19.42
C GLU A 327 2.24 3.11 18.01
N ILE A 328 3.32 3.67 17.46
CA ILE A 328 3.41 4.14 16.08
C ILE A 328 4.44 3.28 15.36
N SER A 329 4.08 2.71 14.22
CA SER A 329 5.01 1.99 13.35
C SER A 329 5.15 2.70 12.00
N PHE A 330 6.36 2.69 11.46
CA PHE A 330 6.70 3.21 10.14
C PHE A 330 7.69 2.24 9.52
N LEU A 331 7.38 1.67 8.37
CA LEU A 331 8.25 0.75 7.65
C LEU A 331 8.30 1.14 6.19
N LEU A 332 9.51 1.41 5.70
CA LEU A 332 9.77 1.62 4.29
C LEU A 332 10.44 0.37 3.70
N ASP A 333 9.71 -0.39 2.93
CA ASP A 333 10.17 -1.63 2.29
C ASP A 333 10.39 -1.38 0.79
N SER A 334 11.62 -1.04 0.44
CA SER A 334 12.02 -0.81 -0.95
C SER A 334 11.98 -2.07 -1.79
N CYS A 335 12.17 -3.25 -1.19
CA CYS A 335 12.25 -4.52 -1.91
C CYS A 335 10.88 -4.94 -2.43
N ASN A 336 9.83 -4.72 -1.63
CA ASN A 336 8.45 -4.98 -1.98
C ASN A 336 7.70 -3.71 -2.45
N SER A 337 8.40 -2.60 -2.71
CA SER A 337 7.79 -1.33 -3.13
C SER A 337 6.60 -0.92 -2.24
N ARG A 338 6.76 -0.99 -0.91
CA ARG A 338 5.68 -0.76 0.05
C ARG A 338 6.12 0.17 1.17
N ILE A 339 5.20 1.01 1.61
CA ILE A 339 5.28 1.75 2.86
C ILE A 339 4.15 1.28 3.77
N SER A 340 4.47 1.02 5.03
CA SER A 340 3.49 0.63 6.04
C SER A 340 3.59 1.59 7.21
N ILE A 341 2.47 2.17 7.62
CA ILE A 341 2.37 3.11 8.74
C ILE A 341 1.27 2.62 9.65
N GLY A 342 1.53 2.53 10.95
CA GLY A 342 0.54 2.10 11.93
C GLY A 342 0.42 3.04 13.11
N ILE A 343 -0.79 3.13 13.65
CA ILE A 343 -1.09 3.74 14.95
C ILE A 343 -1.97 2.72 15.68
N GLU A 344 -1.46 2.15 16.76
CA GLU A 344 -2.11 1.07 17.51
C GLU A 344 -2.52 -0.11 16.59
N LYS A 345 -3.80 -0.54 16.61
CA LYS A 345 -4.31 -1.61 15.73
C LYS A 345 -4.48 -1.19 14.28
N ILE A 346 -4.48 0.11 13.96
CA ILE A 346 -4.66 0.56 12.57
C ILE A 346 -3.32 0.48 11.84
N GLN A 347 -3.32 -0.17 10.68
CA GLN A 347 -2.20 -0.16 9.75
C GLN A 347 -2.66 0.29 8.37
N TYR A 348 -1.93 1.24 7.80
CA TYR A 348 -2.07 1.73 6.45
C TYR A 348 -0.88 1.26 5.62
N ASN A 349 -1.20 0.59 4.51
CA ASN A 349 -0.20 0.11 3.56
C ASN A 349 -0.42 0.82 2.23
N SER A 350 0.64 1.41 1.69
CA SER A 350 0.63 2.00 0.37
C SER A 350 1.80 1.48 -0.46
N THR A 351 1.63 1.52 -1.77
CA THR A 351 2.68 1.14 -2.71
C THR A 351 3.57 2.33 -3.02
N LEU A 352 4.87 2.09 -3.18
CA LEU A 352 5.86 3.06 -3.61
C LEU A 352 5.86 3.30 -5.13
N LEU A 353 5.07 2.53 -5.90
CA LEU A 353 5.09 2.57 -7.37
C LEU A 353 4.59 3.91 -7.95
N ASP A 354 3.57 4.50 -7.34
CA ASP A 354 3.01 5.82 -7.73
C ASP A 354 3.25 6.87 -6.63
N PHE A 355 4.22 6.64 -5.75
CA PHE A 355 4.47 7.53 -4.64
C PHE A 355 5.06 8.86 -5.13
N GLN A 356 4.52 9.98 -4.63
CA GLN A 356 5.03 11.30 -4.96
C GLN A 356 6.13 11.66 -3.97
N TRP A 357 7.37 11.44 -4.37
CA TRP A 357 8.54 11.81 -3.59
C TRP A 357 8.53 13.32 -3.26
N GLY A 358 8.89 13.64 -2.02
CA GLY A 358 8.90 15.00 -1.48
C GLY A 358 7.55 15.55 -1.06
N ALA A 359 6.44 14.88 -1.40
CA ALA A 359 5.13 15.28 -0.92
C ALA A 359 5.00 15.05 0.60
N HIS A 360 4.22 15.92 1.24
CA HIS A 360 3.85 15.78 2.64
C HIS A 360 2.59 14.94 2.77
N TYR A 361 2.69 13.88 3.56
CA TYR A 361 1.61 12.95 3.85
C TYR A 361 1.24 13.02 5.33
N SER A 362 -0.02 12.67 5.62
CA SER A 362 -0.54 12.59 6.98
C SER A 362 -1.35 11.32 7.14
N PHE A 363 -1.15 10.61 8.24
CA PHE A 363 -1.94 9.45 8.65
C PHE A 363 -2.54 9.71 10.04
N SER A 364 -3.86 9.64 10.15
CA SER A 364 -4.62 10.11 11.32
C SER A 364 -5.44 8.98 11.94
N LEU A 365 -5.37 8.87 13.27
CA LEU A 365 -6.28 8.08 14.08
C LEU A 365 -7.35 9.00 14.69
N GLN A 366 -8.53 9.00 14.06
CA GLN A 366 -9.72 9.76 14.47
C GLN A 366 -9.47 11.26 14.70
N GLY A 367 -8.59 11.85 13.88
CA GLY A 367 -8.19 13.27 13.99
C GLY A 367 -7.27 13.60 15.17
N ILE A 368 -7.19 12.72 16.18
CA ILE A 368 -6.52 12.98 17.46
C ILE A 368 -5.02 12.70 17.36
N VAL A 369 -4.62 11.50 16.91
CA VAL A 369 -3.21 11.12 16.79
C VAL A 369 -2.82 11.16 15.32
N ARG A 370 -1.82 11.96 14.97
CA ARG A 370 -1.41 12.17 13.57
C ARG A 370 0.06 11.89 13.38
N VAL A 371 0.39 11.14 12.34
CA VAL A 371 1.74 10.90 11.85
C VAL A 371 1.90 11.68 10.55
N GLU A 372 2.71 12.74 10.57
CA GLU A 372 3.06 13.53 9.39
C GLU A 372 4.43 13.07 8.89
N TYR A 373 4.56 12.81 7.60
CA TYR A 373 5.82 12.35 7.02
C TYR A 373 6.05 12.86 5.60
N SER A 374 7.32 12.93 5.19
CA SER A 374 7.73 13.08 3.80
C SER A 374 8.95 12.21 3.52
N ILE A 375 9.04 11.73 2.29
CA ILE A 375 10.11 10.83 1.85
C ILE A 375 10.60 11.33 0.50
N GLU A 376 11.88 11.61 0.40
CA GLU A 376 12.58 11.77 -0.88
C GLU A 376 13.33 10.50 -1.23
N ASP A 377 13.37 10.18 -2.51
CA ASP A 377 14.20 9.10 -3.02
C ASP A 377 15.55 9.64 -3.48
N LEU A 378 16.61 9.44 -2.68
CA LEU A 378 17.99 9.68 -3.08
C LEU A 378 18.51 8.43 -3.78
N TYR A 379 18.04 8.24 -5.01
CA TYR A 379 18.18 6.98 -5.72
C TYR A 379 19.64 6.61 -5.98
N THR A 380 20.46 7.56 -6.40
CA THR A 380 21.88 7.34 -6.70
C THR A 380 22.68 7.01 -5.44
N GLU A 381 22.42 7.74 -4.35
CA GLU A 381 23.10 7.57 -3.06
C GLU A 381 22.63 6.31 -2.31
N ARG A 382 21.56 5.67 -2.78
CA ARG A 382 20.90 4.54 -2.13
C ARG A 382 20.40 4.83 -0.72
N TYR A 383 19.84 6.02 -0.53
CA TYR A 383 19.15 6.40 0.70
C TYR A 383 17.74 6.92 0.40
N TYR A 384 16.89 6.89 1.41
CA TYR A 384 15.70 7.71 1.50
C TYR A 384 15.98 8.87 2.45
N LEU A 385 15.54 10.07 2.10
CA LEU A 385 15.55 11.19 3.03
C LEU A 385 14.16 11.29 3.67
N VAL A 386 14.08 10.99 4.97
CA VAL A 386 12.78 10.87 5.66
C VAL A 386 12.63 11.94 6.73
N ASN A 387 11.46 12.58 6.73
CA ASN A 387 10.96 13.41 7.81
C ASN A 387 9.73 12.73 8.40
N MET A 388 9.62 12.71 9.73
CA MET A 388 8.48 12.11 10.43
C MET A 388 8.21 12.85 11.74
N ARG A 389 6.96 13.20 11.98
CA ARG A 389 6.49 13.84 13.21
C ARG A 389 5.21 13.18 13.70
N ILE A 390 5.04 13.13 15.01
CA ILE A 390 3.84 12.65 15.69
C ILE A 390 3.19 13.84 16.40
N ARG A 391 1.89 14.02 16.23
CA ARG A 391 1.12 15.14 16.80
C ARG A 391 -0.14 14.62 17.48
N PHE A 392 -0.47 15.22 18.63
CA PHE A 392 -1.76 15.04 19.28
C PHE A 392 -2.56 16.32 19.17
N CYS A 393 -3.73 16.24 18.53
CA CYS A 393 -4.61 17.38 18.25
C CYS A 393 -5.97 17.13 18.92
N TYR A 394 -6.56 18.16 19.49
CA TYR A 394 -7.82 18.06 20.23
C TYR A 394 -8.90 19.03 19.74
N GLU A 395 -8.60 19.77 18.68
CA GLU A 395 -9.41 20.84 18.11
C GLU A 395 -9.40 20.71 16.58
N SER A 396 -10.57 20.71 15.94
CA SER A 396 -10.69 20.46 14.49
C SER A 396 -10.64 21.71 13.61
N THR A 397 -11.05 22.88 14.12
CA THR A 397 -11.23 24.12 13.33
C THR A 397 -10.00 25.03 13.31
N GLU A 398 -9.19 24.98 14.37
CA GLU A 398 -7.85 25.56 14.44
C GLU A 398 -6.94 24.51 15.05
N TYR A 399 -6.17 23.78 14.23
CA TYR A 399 -5.35 22.62 14.63
C TYR A 399 -4.28 22.98 15.67
N GLN A 400 -4.68 23.24 16.91
CA GLN A 400 -3.85 23.31 18.08
C GLN A 400 -3.52 21.86 18.44
N CYS A 401 -2.33 21.45 18.02
CA CYS A 401 -1.77 20.18 18.44
C CYS A 401 -0.73 20.52 19.49
N ASP A 402 -1.14 20.47 20.76
CA ASP A 402 -0.35 20.96 21.88
C ASP A 402 0.90 20.10 22.10
N GLU A 403 0.79 18.79 21.85
CA GLU A 403 1.92 17.86 21.88
C GLU A 403 2.41 17.54 20.45
N LYS A 404 3.68 17.83 20.18
CA LYS A 404 4.34 17.55 18.88
C LYS A 404 5.72 16.96 19.12
N TYR A 405 5.99 15.83 18.49
CA TYR A 405 7.24 15.09 18.62
C TYR A 405 7.85 14.88 17.23
N THR A 406 9.01 15.48 16.96
CA THR A 406 9.79 15.20 15.76
C THR A 406 10.59 13.94 15.98
N ILE A 407 10.33 12.91 15.17
CA ILE A 407 10.98 11.60 15.28
C ILE A 407 12.15 11.51 14.31
N LEU A 408 11.94 11.96 13.08
CA LEU A 408 12.95 12.00 12.02
C LEU A 408 12.96 13.40 11.41
N GLN A 409 14.16 13.94 11.24
CA GLN A 409 14.37 15.20 10.54
C GLN A 409 15.53 15.04 9.56
N ASN A 410 15.21 15.08 8.26
CA ASN A 410 16.16 14.86 7.17
C ASN A 410 17.02 13.60 7.39
N MET A 411 16.43 12.54 7.93
CA MET A 411 17.17 11.34 8.27
C MET A 411 17.40 10.48 7.03
N LYS A 412 18.66 10.12 6.79
CA LYS A 412 19.03 9.20 5.71
C LYS A 412 18.77 7.76 6.15
N LEU A 413 17.77 7.12 5.56
CA LEU A 413 17.49 5.69 5.74
C LEU A 413 18.05 4.91 4.56
N PRO A 414 19.00 3.99 4.77
CA PRO A 414 19.67 3.25 3.70
C PRO A 414 18.70 2.31 2.99
N LYS A 415 18.76 2.29 1.65
CA LYS A 415 18.04 1.31 0.85
C LYS A 415 18.68 -0.06 1.03
N GLN A 416 17.86 -1.05 1.31
CA GLN A 416 18.35 -2.42 1.44
C GLN A 416 18.90 -2.95 0.11
N GLN A 417 19.92 -3.79 0.19
CA GLN A 417 20.26 -4.69 -0.91
C GLN A 417 19.22 -5.81 -0.93
N CYS A 418 18.33 -5.75 -1.91
CA CYS A 418 17.29 -6.75 -2.04
C CYS A 418 17.81 -7.97 -2.80
N ASP A 419 17.42 -9.16 -2.34
CA ASP A 419 17.47 -10.34 -3.18
C ASP A 419 16.25 -10.32 -4.11
N TRP A 420 16.50 -10.04 -5.37
CA TRP A 420 15.47 -9.96 -6.40
C TRP A 420 15.01 -11.34 -6.90
N ARG A 421 15.49 -12.42 -6.27
CA ARG A 421 15.06 -13.81 -6.47
C ARG A 421 14.03 -14.24 -5.43
N SER A 422 13.12 -13.33 -5.07
CA SER A 422 12.03 -13.66 -4.16
C SER A 422 11.15 -14.73 -4.80
N GLY A 423 11.06 -15.90 -4.15
CA GLY A 423 10.14 -16.96 -4.52
C GLY A 423 8.68 -16.52 -4.41
N PHE A 424 7.76 -17.49 -4.49
CA PHE A 424 6.33 -17.21 -4.31
C PHE A 424 6.05 -16.60 -2.93
N SER A 425 5.16 -15.61 -2.89
CA SER A 425 4.69 -14.97 -1.64
C SER A 425 4.23 -16.00 -0.61
N THR A 426 3.62 -17.09 -1.09
CA THR A 426 3.37 -18.30 -0.30
C THR A 426 4.50 -19.31 -0.53
N PRO A 427 5.35 -19.61 0.48
CA PRO A 427 6.44 -20.57 0.34
C PRO A 427 5.92 -21.94 -0.10
N GLY A 428 6.46 -22.47 -1.20
CA GLY A 428 6.06 -23.77 -1.74
C GLY A 428 4.75 -23.77 -2.52
N PHE A 429 4.26 -22.61 -2.96
CA PHE A 429 3.09 -22.49 -3.83
C PHE A 429 3.14 -23.46 -5.03
N SER A 430 1.97 -24.03 -5.34
CA SER A 430 1.74 -24.90 -6.49
C SER A 430 0.32 -24.69 -7.00
N LEU A 431 0.20 -24.28 -8.26
CA LEU A 431 -1.10 -24.08 -8.91
C LEU A 431 -1.90 -25.37 -8.97
N GLU A 432 -1.27 -26.53 -9.16
CA GLU A 432 -1.94 -27.84 -9.09
C GLU A 432 -2.61 -28.07 -7.73
N ASN A 433 -1.89 -27.82 -6.63
CA ASN A 433 -2.47 -27.92 -5.28
C ASN A 433 -3.57 -26.89 -5.06
N TRP A 434 -3.40 -25.67 -5.58
CA TRP A 434 -4.40 -24.61 -5.50
C TRP A 434 -5.71 -25.04 -6.21
N TYR A 435 -5.64 -25.63 -7.41
CA TYR A 435 -6.81 -26.21 -8.07
C TYR A 435 -7.48 -27.29 -7.21
N HIS A 436 -6.70 -28.18 -6.59
CA HIS A 436 -7.24 -29.24 -5.75
C HIS A 436 -7.93 -28.71 -4.49
N GLN A 437 -7.40 -27.66 -3.86
CA GLN A 437 -8.04 -26.98 -2.74
C GLN A 437 -9.41 -26.41 -3.13
N HIS A 438 -9.54 -25.95 -4.38
CA HIS A 438 -10.78 -25.44 -4.95
C HIS A 438 -11.67 -26.53 -5.58
N SER A 439 -11.36 -27.82 -5.36
CA SER A 439 -12.10 -28.97 -5.92
C SER A 439 -12.20 -28.96 -7.45
N MET A 440 -11.15 -28.46 -8.12
CA MET A 440 -11.06 -28.36 -9.58
C MET A 440 -9.98 -29.30 -10.14
N ALA A 441 -10.12 -29.63 -11.42
CA ALA A 441 -9.06 -30.33 -12.16
C ALA A 441 -7.98 -29.34 -12.61
N PRO A 442 -6.68 -29.68 -12.49
CA PRO A 442 -5.59 -28.82 -12.97
C PRO A 442 -5.74 -28.45 -14.45
N GLY A 443 -5.52 -27.17 -14.77
CA GLY A 443 -5.65 -26.63 -16.13
C GLY A 443 -7.08 -26.26 -16.55
N SER A 444 -8.05 -26.33 -15.64
CA SER A 444 -9.40 -25.82 -15.90
C SER A 444 -9.39 -24.30 -16.02
N GLN A 445 -10.23 -23.75 -16.90
CA GLN A 445 -10.39 -22.29 -17.01
C GLN A 445 -10.93 -21.73 -15.70
N LEU A 446 -10.27 -20.69 -15.18
CA LEU A 446 -10.67 -20.03 -13.95
C LEU A 446 -11.80 -19.03 -14.20
N GLN A 447 -12.71 -18.92 -13.22
CA GLN A 447 -13.71 -17.86 -13.17
C GLN A 447 -13.07 -16.55 -12.67
N ASP A 448 -13.68 -15.41 -12.94
CA ASP A 448 -13.14 -14.08 -12.58
C ASP A 448 -12.75 -13.96 -11.09
N TRP A 449 -13.57 -14.49 -10.18
CA TRP A 449 -13.28 -14.46 -8.74
C TRP A 449 -12.10 -15.36 -8.35
N MET A 450 -11.99 -16.54 -8.97
CA MET A 450 -10.86 -17.47 -8.78
C MET A 450 -9.56 -16.86 -9.30
N ILE A 451 -9.61 -16.09 -10.40
CA ILE A 451 -8.45 -15.37 -10.91
C ILE A 451 -8.01 -14.32 -9.89
N SER A 452 -8.95 -13.54 -9.37
CA SER A 452 -8.66 -12.48 -8.38
C SER A 452 -8.09 -13.07 -7.08
N GLU A 453 -8.64 -14.18 -6.61
CA GLU A 453 -8.12 -14.92 -5.46
C GLU A 453 -6.71 -15.48 -5.73
N LEU A 454 -6.48 -16.13 -6.88
CA LEU A 454 -5.16 -16.62 -7.27
C LEU A 454 -4.11 -15.50 -7.32
N LEU A 455 -4.44 -14.36 -7.94
CA LEU A 455 -3.52 -13.21 -8.04
C LEU A 455 -3.22 -12.58 -6.67
N ASN A 456 -4.20 -12.57 -5.77
CA ASN A 456 -4.06 -12.15 -4.38
C ASN A 456 -3.16 -13.13 -3.59
N ASP A 457 -3.37 -14.44 -3.71
CA ASP A 457 -2.56 -15.48 -3.04
C ASP A 457 -1.11 -15.50 -3.51
N LEU A 458 -0.90 -15.17 -4.79
CA LEU A 458 0.43 -14.96 -5.37
C LEU A 458 1.06 -13.63 -4.92
N GLY A 459 0.26 -12.68 -4.42
CA GLY A 459 0.72 -11.37 -3.98
C GLY A 459 1.15 -10.46 -5.13
N ILE A 460 0.61 -10.66 -6.34
CA ILE A 460 1.02 -9.89 -7.54
C ILE A 460 -0.01 -8.86 -8.00
N SER A 461 -1.23 -8.89 -7.47
CA SER A 461 -2.35 -8.08 -7.95
C SER A 461 -2.11 -6.57 -7.90
N ILE A 462 -1.52 -6.05 -6.82
CA ILE A 462 -1.20 -4.61 -6.69
C ILE A 462 -0.22 -4.08 -7.75
N TYR A 463 0.57 -4.98 -8.35
CA TYR A 463 1.59 -4.63 -9.33
C TYR A 463 1.06 -4.66 -10.76
N LEU A 464 -0.11 -5.24 -11.01
CA LEU A 464 -0.67 -5.36 -12.35
C LEU A 464 -1.08 -3.98 -12.89
N ASN A 465 -0.91 -3.78 -14.21
CA ASN A 465 -1.44 -2.59 -14.86
C ASN A 465 -2.98 -2.60 -14.83
N VAL A 466 -3.57 -1.42 -14.63
CA VAL A 466 -5.04 -1.22 -14.66
C VAL A 466 -5.63 -1.70 -15.98
N LYS A 467 -4.88 -1.52 -17.08
CA LYS A 467 -5.20 -2.08 -18.39
C LYS A 467 -4.11 -3.04 -18.79
N GLN A 468 -4.45 -4.31 -18.96
CA GLN A 468 -3.53 -5.33 -19.43
C GLN A 468 -3.00 -4.97 -20.82
N CYS A 469 -1.76 -5.37 -21.09
CA CYS A 469 -1.22 -5.30 -22.44
C CYS A 469 -2.00 -6.23 -23.38
N SER A 470 -1.92 -5.99 -24.69
CA SER A 470 -2.44 -6.93 -25.68
C SER A 470 -1.52 -7.04 -26.87
N ARG A 471 -1.14 -8.27 -27.20
CA ARG A 471 -0.29 -8.62 -28.35
C ARG A 471 -0.91 -8.24 -29.69
N HIS A 472 -2.23 -8.04 -29.73
CA HIS A 472 -2.98 -7.63 -30.91
C HIS A 472 -3.25 -6.13 -30.97
N SER A 473 -2.56 -5.35 -30.13
CA SER A 473 -2.69 -3.90 -30.06
C SER A 473 -1.32 -3.22 -30.10
N SER A 474 -1.31 -1.91 -30.37
CA SER A 474 -0.09 -1.11 -30.26
C SER A 474 0.45 -1.13 -28.82
N PRO A 475 1.78 -1.19 -28.60
CA PRO A 475 2.84 -1.18 -29.61
C PRO A 475 3.27 -2.58 -30.09
N PHE A 476 2.63 -3.66 -29.65
CA PHE A 476 3.07 -5.03 -29.98
C PHE A 476 2.64 -5.49 -31.39
N TYR A 477 1.63 -4.84 -31.98
CA TYR A 477 1.08 -5.15 -33.30
C TYR A 477 1.32 -4.02 -34.33
N PRO A 478 1.57 -4.33 -35.62
CA PRO A 478 1.79 -5.66 -36.19
C PRO A 478 3.16 -6.23 -35.85
N SER A 479 3.24 -7.53 -35.62
CA SER A 479 4.48 -8.24 -35.30
C SER A 479 4.97 -9.12 -36.45
N ASN A 480 6.28 -9.14 -36.70
CA ASN A 480 6.96 -10.09 -37.58
C ASN A 480 7.92 -10.95 -36.74
N LEU A 481 7.78 -12.28 -36.79
CA LEU A 481 8.53 -13.23 -35.94
C LEU A 481 8.46 -12.89 -34.44
N GLY A 482 7.31 -12.36 -34.01
CA GLY A 482 7.07 -11.92 -32.63
C GLY A 482 7.54 -10.51 -32.30
N TRP A 483 8.08 -9.74 -33.26
CA TRP A 483 8.58 -8.38 -33.02
C TRP A 483 7.82 -7.30 -33.79
N ASN A 484 7.46 -6.22 -33.11
CA ASN A 484 7.26 -4.91 -33.72
C ASN A 484 8.51 -4.05 -33.46
N LYS A 485 8.98 -3.29 -34.46
CA LYS A 485 10.24 -2.55 -34.38
C LYS A 485 10.02 -1.08 -34.72
N GLY A 486 10.19 -0.21 -33.73
CA GLY A 486 10.16 1.24 -33.89
C GLY A 486 11.52 1.84 -34.27
N CYS A 487 12.60 1.13 -33.98
CA CYS A 487 13.98 1.59 -34.17
C CYS A 487 14.47 1.40 -35.62
N THR A 488 15.19 2.39 -36.16
CA THR A 488 15.66 2.40 -37.57
C THR A 488 16.91 1.56 -37.81
N ASN A 489 17.72 1.33 -36.77
CA ASN A 489 18.97 0.57 -36.89
C ASN A 489 18.68 -0.89 -37.22
N SER A 490 19.47 -1.51 -38.11
CA SER A 490 19.37 -2.94 -38.37
C SER A 490 19.91 -3.72 -37.16
N ILE A 491 19.05 -4.53 -36.55
CA ILE A 491 19.34 -5.31 -35.34
C ILE A 491 18.85 -6.72 -35.61
N ASN A 492 19.71 -7.70 -35.35
CA ASN A 492 19.39 -9.11 -35.52
C ASN A 492 18.61 -9.59 -34.29
N LEU A 493 17.29 -9.74 -34.43
CA LEU A 493 16.39 -10.15 -33.36
C LEU A 493 16.06 -11.65 -33.50
N PRO A 494 16.05 -12.42 -32.40
CA PRO A 494 15.64 -13.82 -32.45
C PRO A 494 14.15 -13.94 -32.75
N GLN A 495 13.73 -15.06 -33.35
CA GLN A 495 12.31 -15.38 -33.49
C GLN A 495 11.73 -15.70 -32.11
N LEU A 496 10.64 -15.02 -31.72
CA LEU A 496 9.96 -15.30 -30.47
C LEU A 496 8.89 -16.39 -30.64
N PRO A 497 8.76 -17.33 -29.69
CA PRO A 497 7.66 -18.28 -29.66
C PRO A 497 6.35 -17.60 -29.23
N GLU A 498 5.24 -18.15 -29.71
CA GLU A 498 3.92 -17.91 -29.08
C GLU A 498 3.95 -18.44 -27.63
N PRO A 499 3.31 -17.76 -26.66
CA PRO A 499 2.41 -16.62 -26.79
C PRO A 499 3.06 -15.26 -26.45
N THR A 500 4.28 -15.00 -26.94
CA THR A 500 5.03 -13.76 -26.64
C THR A 500 5.11 -12.83 -27.85
N THR A 501 4.92 -11.53 -27.64
CA THR A 501 5.21 -10.51 -28.66
C THR A 501 5.90 -9.31 -28.04
N CYS A 502 6.98 -8.84 -28.67
CA CYS A 502 7.78 -7.75 -28.16
C CYS A 502 7.84 -6.56 -29.12
N TYR A 503 8.04 -5.39 -28.55
CA TYR A 503 8.29 -4.13 -29.22
C TYR A 503 9.71 -3.67 -28.89
N LEU A 504 10.52 -3.42 -29.92
CA LEU A 504 11.79 -2.72 -29.79
C LEU A 504 11.55 -1.25 -30.12
N ASP A 505 11.62 -0.39 -29.12
CA ASP A 505 11.35 1.04 -29.23
C ASP A 505 12.37 1.77 -30.14
N THR A 506 11.99 2.98 -30.56
CA THR A 506 12.77 3.93 -31.35
C THR A 506 14.20 4.17 -30.87
N SER A 507 14.47 4.10 -29.56
CA SER A 507 15.81 4.24 -28.95
C SER A 507 16.76 3.07 -29.25
N CYS A 508 16.26 1.96 -29.81
CA CYS A 508 16.98 0.70 -30.00
C CYS A 508 17.57 0.06 -28.72
N THR A 509 17.27 0.60 -27.54
CA THR A 509 17.80 0.15 -26.23
C THR A 509 16.68 -0.12 -25.21
N ARG A 510 15.43 0.04 -25.64
CA ARG A 510 14.23 -0.32 -24.87
C ARG A 510 13.44 -1.42 -25.56
N VAL A 511 13.24 -2.52 -24.82
CA VAL A 511 12.45 -3.68 -25.22
C VAL A 511 11.25 -3.79 -24.30
N GLU A 512 10.07 -3.96 -24.87
CA GLU A 512 8.84 -4.23 -24.15
C GLU A 512 8.20 -5.50 -24.69
N CYS A 513 7.65 -6.35 -23.85
CA CYS A 513 7.01 -7.60 -24.26
C CYS A 513 5.65 -7.75 -23.59
N CYS A 514 4.70 -8.34 -24.33
CA CYS A 514 3.40 -8.74 -23.84
C CYS A 514 3.25 -10.25 -24.02
N VAL A 515 2.83 -10.95 -22.97
CA VAL A 515 2.76 -12.43 -22.93
C VAL A 515 1.42 -12.88 -22.40
N ASP A 516 0.72 -13.71 -23.15
CA ASP A 516 -0.55 -14.28 -22.70
C ASP A 516 -0.32 -15.51 -21.81
N VAL A 517 -1.22 -15.71 -20.86
CA VAL A 517 -1.36 -16.97 -20.11
C VAL A 517 -2.65 -17.65 -20.56
N ASP A 518 -2.65 -18.97 -20.75
CA ASP A 518 -3.77 -19.65 -21.42
C ASP A 518 -5.00 -19.90 -20.50
N PHE A 519 -4.76 -20.18 -19.22
CA PHE A 519 -5.80 -20.53 -18.25
C PHE A 519 -6.47 -19.32 -17.56
N ILE A 520 -5.94 -18.11 -17.81
CA ILE A 520 -6.53 -16.83 -17.37
C ILE A 520 -6.58 -15.85 -18.55
N PRO A 521 -7.58 -14.97 -18.65
CA PRO A 521 -7.69 -14.00 -19.75
C PRO A 521 -6.77 -12.79 -19.55
N TYR A 522 -5.56 -12.98 -19.02
CA TYR A 522 -4.61 -11.93 -18.64
C TYR A 522 -3.33 -12.09 -19.45
N SER A 523 -2.77 -10.94 -19.84
CA SER A 523 -1.47 -10.86 -20.47
C SER A 523 -0.55 -10.00 -19.61
N PHE A 524 0.71 -10.43 -19.48
CA PHE A 524 1.71 -9.73 -18.69
C PHE A 524 2.62 -8.86 -19.55
N HIS A 525 2.78 -7.61 -19.16
CA HIS A 525 3.73 -6.65 -19.72
C HIS A 525 5.07 -6.77 -18.99
N THR A 526 6.16 -6.83 -19.75
CA THR A 526 7.53 -6.82 -19.21
C THR A 526 8.39 -5.90 -20.05
N TYR A 527 9.42 -5.30 -19.47
CA TYR A 527 10.28 -4.38 -20.21
C TYR A 527 11.67 -4.24 -19.62
N MET A 528 12.60 -3.82 -20.48
CA MET A 528 13.94 -3.38 -20.15
C MET A 528 14.24 -2.11 -20.95
N ASN A 529 14.81 -1.10 -20.30
CA ASN A 529 15.29 0.12 -20.93
C ASN A 529 16.71 0.41 -20.44
N ILE A 530 17.66 0.52 -21.37
CA ILE A 530 19.03 0.94 -21.07
C ILE A 530 19.16 2.38 -21.53
N ASP A 531 19.14 3.35 -20.61
CA ASP A 531 19.24 4.77 -20.93
C ASP A 531 20.68 5.26 -20.73
N PRO A 532 21.49 5.38 -21.80
CA PRO A 532 22.88 5.84 -21.68
C PRO A 532 22.99 7.30 -21.26
N CYS A 533 21.94 8.10 -21.44
CA CYS A 533 21.95 9.54 -21.15
C CYS A 533 21.59 9.84 -19.70
N LYS A 534 20.84 8.94 -19.07
CA LYS A 534 20.59 8.97 -17.62
C LYS A 534 21.51 8.06 -16.82
N GLN A 535 22.29 7.22 -17.50
CA GLN A 535 23.12 6.18 -16.89
C GLN A 535 22.33 5.23 -15.99
N ILE A 536 21.11 4.87 -16.43
CA ILE A 536 20.19 4.02 -15.67
C ILE A 536 19.68 2.88 -16.55
N ILE A 537 19.62 1.69 -15.98
CA ILE A 537 18.93 0.52 -16.52
C ILE A 537 17.60 0.39 -15.78
N THR A 538 16.48 0.46 -16.49
CA THR A 538 15.16 0.17 -15.91
C THR A 538 14.71 -1.22 -16.37
N VAL A 539 14.44 -2.12 -15.43
CA VAL A 539 13.86 -3.44 -15.72
C VAL A 539 12.56 -3.59 -14.94
N GLY A 540 11.51 -4.06 -15.59
CA GLY A 540 10.18 -4.13 -14.97
C GLY A 540 9.25 -5.16 -15.56
N THR A 541 8.27 -5.52 -14.74
CA THR A 541 7.13 -6.40 -15.05
C THR A 541 5.88 -5.72 -14.52
N GLU A 542 4.92 -5.45 -15.39
CA GLU A 542 3.76 -4.62 -15.07
C GLU A 542 4.21 -3.26 -14.48
N ARG A 543 3.67 -2.89 -13.32
CA ARG A 543 4.07 -1.67 -12.60
C ARG A 543 5.29 -1.89 -11.71
N PHE A 544 5.61 -3.14 -11.39
CA PHE A 544 6.80 -3.48 -10.61
C PHE A 544 8.06 -3.27 -11.45
N HIS A 545 8.92 -2.35 -11.02
CA HIS A 545 10.14 -2.07 -11.75
C HIS A 545 11.27 -1.62 -10.83
N ARG A 546 12.48 -1.70 -11.36
CA ARG A 546 13.69 -1.24 -10.70
C ARG A 546 14.49 -0.41 -11.67
N ASN A 547 15.00 0.69 -11.14
CA ASN A 547 16.09 1.42 -11.74
C ASN A 547 17.38 0.86 -11.15
N ILE A 548 18.41 0.67 -11.98
CA ILE A 548 19.77 0.29 -11.60
C ILE A 548 20.73 1.30 -12.21
N SER A 549 21.55 1.98 -11.39
CA SER A 549 22.58 2.91 -11.89
C SER A 549 23.67 2.13 -12.63
N PHE A 550 24.27 2.72 -13.66
CA PHE A 550 25.42 2.12 -14.33
C PHE A 550 26.62 1.93 -13.39
N SER A 551 26.78 2.80 -12.37
CA SER A 551 27.83 2.67 -11.35
C SER A 551 27.63 1.43 -10.45
N ASP A 552 26.38 1.07 -10.18
CA ASP A 552 26.00 -0.09 -9.38
C ASP A 552 25.96 -1.40 -10.20
N TYR A 553 25.83 -1.30 -11.52
CA TYR A 553 25.68 -2.46 -12.39
C TYR A 553 27.04 -3.08 -12.74
N GLN A 554 27.18 -4.38 -12.45
CA GLN A 554 28.36 -5.15 -12.84
C GLN A 554 28.18 -5.68 -14.26
N TRP A 555 28.82 -5.03 -15.25
CA TRP A 555 28.80 -5.46 -16.65
C TRP A 555 29.24 -6.91 -16.83
N GLY A 556 28.54 -7.66 -17.70
CA GLY A 556 28.79 -9.08 -17.97
C GLY A 556 28.33 -10.03 -16.86
N LYS A 557 27.63 -9.52 -15.84
CA LYS A 557 27.02 -10.34 -14.80
C LYS A 557 25.53 -10.55 -15.07
N GLN A 558 25.11 -11.81 -14.93
CA GLN A 558 23.71 -12.18 -14.98
C GLN A 558 22.99 -11.71 -13.71
N GLU A 559 21.97 -10.89 -13.89
CA GLU A 559 21.05 -10.40 -12.86
C GLU A 559 19.65 -10.93 -13.10
N GLU A 560 18.80 -10.86 -12.07
CA GLU A 560 17.41 -11.35 -12.13
C GLU A 560 16.46 -10.36 -11.45
N LEU A 561 15.21 -10.30 -11.93
CA LEU A 561 14.11 -9.57 -11.32
C LEU A 561 12.88 -10.47 -11.29
N TRP A 562 12.48 -10.90 -10.10
CA TRP A 562 11.29 -11.74 -9.90
C TRP A 562 10.17 -10.95 -9.25
N LEU A 563 8.96 -11.08 -9.77
CA LEU A 563 7.74 -10.60 -9.13
C LEU A 563 7.04 -11.79 -8.48
N ALA A 564 7.24 -11.93 -7.17
CA ALA A 564 6.73 -13.02 -6.33
C ALA A 564 6.92 -14.42 -6.94
N GLY A 565 8.09 -14.67 -7.56
CA GLY A 565 8.40 -15.93 -8.23
C GLY A 565 7.54 -16.27 -9.46
N VAL A 566 6.51 -15.46 -9.79
CA VAL A 566 5.60 -15.68 -10.92
C VAL A 566 6.23 -15.19 -12.22
N LEU A 567 6.51 -13.90 -12.31
CA LEU A 567 7.20 -13.31 -13.45
C LEU A 567 8.67 -13.23 -13.13
N ARG A 568 9.52 -13.79 -13.99
CA ARG A 568 10.97 -13.84 -13.80
C ARG A 568 11.66 -13.26 -15.02
N LEU A 569 12.38 -12.17 -14.84
CA LEU A 569 13.30 -11.65 -15.83
C LEU A 569 14.72 -12.03 -15.43
N SER A 570 15.53 -12.46 -16.40
CA SER A 570 16.97 -12.63 -16.20
C SER A 570 17.71 -11.97 -17.36
N PHE A 571 18.73 -11.19 -17.02
CA PHE A 571 19.43 -10.39 -18.00
C PHE A 571 20.92 -10.25 -17.72
N GLU A 572 21.66 -10.06 -18.80
CA GLU A 572 23.10 -9.82 -18.79
C GLU A 572 23.40 -8.76 -19.85
N ILE A 573 24.14 -7.73 -19.46
CA ILE A 573 24.47 -6.60 -20.31
C ILE A 573 25.98 -6.38 -20.23
N ASP A 574 26.64 -6.33 -21.38
CA ASP A 574 28.02 -5.85 -21.50
C ASP A 574 28.06 -4.49 -22.19
N ASP A 575 28.91 -3.59 -21.68
CA ASP A 575 29.16 -2.29 -22.30
C ASP A 575 30.37 -2.33 -23.24
N PHE A 576 30.12 -2.11 -24.53
CA PHE A 576 31.15 -1.92 -25.56
C PHE A 576 31.25 -0.44 -25.96
N ASN A 577 31.83 0.37 -25.07
CA ASN A 577 31.99 1.81 -25.26
C ASN A 577 32.66 2.20 -26.59
N GLY A 578 33.75 1.52 -26.97
CA GLY A 578 34.45 1.80 -28.23
C GLY A 578 33.62 1.57 -29.50
N GLU A 579 32.61 0.70 -29.44
CA GLU A 579 31.71 0.43 -30.57
C GLU A 579 30.39 1.18 -30.47
N SER A 580 30.16 1.93 -29.39
CA SER A 580 28.87 2.55 -29.08
C SER A 580 27.70 1.56 -29.09
N LYS A 581 27.91 0.38 -28.48
CA LYS A 581 26.89 -0.69 -28.38
C LYS A 581 26.85 -1.34 -27.01
N TYR A 582 25.72 -2.00 -26.74
CA TYR A 582 25.57 -2.98 -25.67
C TYR A 582 25.40 -4.38 -26.25
N LEU A 583 25.96 -5.39 -25.59
CA LEU A 583 25.63 -6.78 -25.85
C LEU A 583 24.63 -7.24 -24.79
N VAL A 584 23.43 -7.65 -25.20
CA VAL A 584 22.32 -7.90 -24.26
C VAL A 584 21.77 -9.31 -24.43
N SER A 585 21.64 -10.02 -23.31
CA SER A 585 20.84 -11.23 -23.18
C SER A 585 19.68 -10.95 -22.23
N LEU A 586 18.47 -11.36 -22.61
CA LEU A 586 17.25 -11.15 -21.83
C LEU A 586 16.34 -12.36 -21.97
N ASN A 587 15.96 -12.91 -20.81
CA ASN A 587 15.06 -14.04 -20.64
C ASN A 587 13.86 -13.63 -19.81
N MET A 588 12.70 -14.18 -20.17
CA MET A 588 11.48 -14.02 -19.40
C MET A 588 10.75 -15.34 -19.23
N SER A 589 10.28 -15.59 -18.01
CA SER A 589 9.47 -16.75 -17.67
C SER A 589 8.26 -16.35 -16.84
N VAL A 590 7.14 -17.07 -17.06
CA VAL A 590 5.92 -16.98 -16.26
C VAL A 590 5.69 -18.34 -15.59
N CYS A 591 5.74 -18.39 -14.27
CA CYS A 591 5.83 -19.61 -13.48
C CYS A 591 4.71 -19.66 -12.44
N PHE A 592 4.03 -20.81 -12.30
CA PHE A 592 2.99 -21.01 -11.30
C PHE A 592 3.27 -22.24 -10.42
N GLU A 593 4.50 -22.73 -10.46
CA GLU A 593 4.97 -23.93 -9.78
C GLU A 593 6.39 -23.71 -9.28
N ASN A 594 6.66 -24.06 -8.02
CA ASN A 594 7.99 -23.83 -7.43
C ASN A 594 9.07 -24.78 -7.96
N ASN A 595 8.71 -26.04 -8.25
CA ASN A 595 9.66 -27.10 -8.60
C ASN A 595 9.40 -27.74 -9.98
N LYS A 596 8.65 -27.06 -10.85
CA LYS A 596 8.38 -27.52 -12.23
C LYS A 596 8.85 -26.46 -13.23
N SER A 597 8.88 -26.84 -14.51
CA SER A 597 9.09 -25.87 -15.59
C SER A 597 8.04 -24.78 -15.54
N CYS A 598 8.47 -23.55 -15.81
CA CYS A 598 7.57 -22.41 -15.96
C CYS A 598 6.58 -22.66 -17.09
N HIS A 599 5.40 -22.05 -16.97
CA HIS A 599 4.32 -22.17 -17.93
C HIS A 599 4.70 -21.52 -19.27
N VAL A 600 5.33 -20.34 -19.21
CA VAL A 600 6.00 -19.71 -20.36
C VAL A 600 7.47 -19.49 -20.03
N SER A 601 8.35 -19.73 -21.01
CA SER A 601 9.77 -19.39 -20.95
C SER A 601 10.22 -18.96 -22.34
N THR A 602 10.65 -17.70 -22.47
CA THR A 602 11.06 -17.09 -23.74
C THR A 602 12.43 -16.45 -23.62
N GLN A 603 13.34 -16.82 -24.53
CA GLN A 603 14.59 -16.08 -24.74
C GLN A 603 14.28 -14.88 -25.64
N ILE A 604 14.12 -13.71 -25.02
CA ILE A 604 13.75 -12.47 -25.70
C ILE A 604 14.95 -11.95 -26.51
N LEU A 605 16.12 -11.83 -25.88
CA LEU A 605 17.38 -11.46 -26.54
C LEU A 605 18.44 -12.50 -26.21
N SER A 606 19.30 -12.82 -27.18
CA SER A 606 20.44 -13.71 -26.96
C SER A 606 21.66 -13.06 -27.57
N ASN A 607 22.58 -12.59 -26.73
CA ASN A 607 23.82 -11.89 -27.13
C ASN A 607 23.57 -10.89 -28.26
N THR A 608 22.52 -10.08 -28.11
CA THR A 608 22.03 -9.18 -29.16
C THR A 608 22.69 -7.81 -29.03
N TRP A 609 23.24 -7.32 -30.13
CA TRP A 609 23.84 -5.99 -30.19
C TRP A 609 22.77 -4.90 -30.26
N LEU A 610 22.69 -4.08 -29.21
CA LEU A 610 21.85 -2.88 -29.16
C LEU A 610 22.73 -1.65 -29.38
N THR A 611 22.29 -0.72 -30.22
CA THR A 611 23.06 0.50 -30.52
C THR A 611 22.76 1.57 -29.49
N LYS A 612 23.80 2.19 -28.90
CA LYS A 612 23.62 3.29 -27.95
C LYS A 612 22.95 4.47 -28.64
N ALA A 613 21.96 5.06 -27.98
CA ALA A 613 21.39 6.32 -28.43
C ALA A 613 22.43 7.43 -28.30
N LEU A 614 22.47 8.35 -29.27
CA LEU A 614 23.24 9.59 -29.16
C LEU A 614 22.48 10.52 -28.21
N CYS A 615 23.10 10.86 -27.09
CA CYS A 615 22.55 11.83 -26.17
C CYS A 615 22.62 13.22 -26.81
N ALA A 616 21.48 13.89 -26.94
CA ALA A 616 21.40 15.25 -27.43
C ALA A 616 21.89 16.21 -26.34
N TRP A 617 23.19 16.47 -26.29
CA TRP A 617 23.80 17.46 -25.41
C TRP A 617 23.73 18.86 -26.02
N ASP A 618 22.58 19.25 -26.56
CA ASP A 618 22.38 20.67 -26.87
C ASP A 618 22.37 21.46 -25.55
N ASN A 619 22.56 22.78 -25.58
CA ASN A 619 22.66 23.62 -24.38
C ASN A 619 21.36 23.69 -23.52
N SER A 620 20.47 22.70 -23.59
CA SER A 620 19.30 22.59 -22.72
C SER A 620 19.65 21.87 -21.41
N TYR A 621 19.14 22.43 -20.30
CA TYR A 621 19.25 21.82 -18.98
C TYR A 621 18.45 20.52 -18.91
N TYR A 622 18.94 19.51 -18.15
CA TYR A 622 18.22 18.26 -17.87
C TYR A 622 16.78 18.50 -17.40
N ILE A 623 16.60 19.47 -16.50
CA ILE A 623 15.31 20.11 -16.23
C ILE A 623 15.21 21.39 -17.05
N SER A 624 14.34 21.39 -18.06
CA SER A 624 14.05 22.60 -18.84
C SER A 624 13.62 23.74 -17.92
N ASN A 625 14.27 24.91 -18.03
CA ASN A 625 14.02 26.11 -17.21
C ASN A 625 14.34 25.98 -15.71
N PHE A 626 15.29 25.12 -15.32
CA PHE A 626 15.75 25.05 -13.93
C PHE A 626 16.22 26.42 -13.38
N SER A 627 15.87 26.72 -12.13
CA SER A 627 16.32 27.89 -11.38
C SER A 627 16.68 27.49 -9.96
N LEU A 628 17.96 27.64 -9.59
CA LEU A 628 18.44 27.33 -8.24
C LEU A 628 17.70 28.14 -7.18
N THR A 629 17.36 29.41 -7.45
CA THR A 629 16.62 30.25 -6.49
C THR A 629 15.23 29.69 -6.22
N ASN A 630 14.50 29.31 -7.28
CA ASN A 630 13.16 28.74 -7.13
C ASN A 630 13.21 27.39 -6.40
N TRP A 631 14.26 26.59 -6.67
CA TRP A 631 14.49 25.33 -5.98
C TRP A 631 14.79 25.56 -4.49
N LEU A 632 15.66 26.50 -4.14
CA LEU A 632 15.95 26.87 -2.74
C LEU A 632 14.69 27.33 -2.00
N ASP A 633 13.85 28.15 -2.64
CA ASP A 633 12.60 28.62 -2.05
C ASP A 633 11.60 27.46 -1.85
N LYS A 634 11.50 26.56 -2.84
CA LYS A 634 10.64 25.35 -2.77
C LYS A 634 11.07 24.43 -1.62
N GLU A 635 12.36 24.15 -1.51
CA GLU A 635 12.93 23.26 -0.50
C GLU A 635 13.17 23.97 0.86
N ASN A 636 12.84 25.26 0.96
CA ASN A 636 13.05 26.10 2.13
C ASN A 636 14.51 26.04 2.65
N MET A 637 15.47 26.13 1.72
CA MET A 637 16.90 26.05 1.98
C MET A 637 17.61 27.38 1.71
N SER A 638 18.81 27.53 2.25
CA SER A 638 19.68 28.67 1.99
C SER A 638 21.12 28.20 1.70
N LEU A 639 21.90 29.02 1.01
CA LEU A 639 23.31 28.73 0.72
C LEU A 639 24.19 29.17 1.91
N PRO A 640 25.29 28.45 2.23
CA PRO A 640 25.75 27.21 1.60
C PRO A 640 24.86 26.01 1.94
N LEU A 641 24.73 25.07 1.00
CA LEU A 641 23.84 23.92 1.18
C LEU A 641 24.37 22.95 2.25
N PRO A 642 23.51 22.44 3.15
CA PRO A 642 23.86 21.32 4.01
C PRO A 642 24.02 20.04 3.19
N ASP A 643 24.73 19.04 3.72
CA ASP A 643 25.08 17.81 3.00
C ASP A 643 23.87 17.12 2.36
N TYR A 644 22.73 17.02 3.05
CA TYR A 644 21.52 16.43 2.49
C TYR A 644 20.92 17.26 1.35
N GLY A 645 21.04 18.59 1.41
CA GLY A 645 20.55 19.51 0.40
C GLY A 645 21.39 19.46 -0.87
N GLN A 646 22.69 19.19 -0.75
CA GLN A 646 23.55 18.94 -1.91
C GLN A 646 23.08 17.69 -2.67
N LEU A 647 22.91 16.57 -1.95
CA LEU A 647 22.47 15.30 -2.55
C LEU A 647 21.10 15.44 -3.23
N LEU A 648 20.14 16.08 -2.57
CA LEU A 648 18.82 16.31 -3.13
C LEU A 648 18.89 17.16 -4.41
N LEU A 649 19.70 18.23 -4.42
CA LEU A 649 19.89 19.05 -5.62
C LEU A 649 20.47 18.24 -6.78
N PHE A 650 21.46 17.38 -6.50
CA PHE A 650 22.11 16.58 -7.54
C PHE A 650 21.19 15.48 -8.08
N GLU A 651 20.37 14.88 -7.23
CA GLU A 651 19.36 13.90 -7.64
C GLU A 651 18.29 14.57 -8.51
N ASP A 652 17.72 15.69 -8.06
CA ASP A 652 16.71 16.45 -8.81
C ASP A 652 17.22 16.91 -10.17
N THR A 653 18.47 17.38 -10.23
CA THR A 653 19.08 17.88 -11.47
C THR A 653 19.64 16.78 -12.39
N GLY A 654 19.59 15.51 -11.96
CA GLY A 654 20.13 14.37 -12.70
C GLY A 654 21.66 14.34 -12.77
N ILE A 655 22.35 15.09 -11.91
CA ILE A 655 23.81 15.15 -11.84
C ILE A 655 24.36 14.02 -10.96
N ALA A 656 23.59 13.55 -9.98
CA ALA A 656 24.06 12.59 -8.98
C ALA A 656 24.80 11.36 -9.57
N PRO A 657 24.34 10.69 -10.64
CA PRO A 657 25.02 9.51 -11.20
C PRO A 657 26.44 9.78 -11.71
N TYR A 658 26.77 11.04 -11.96
CA TYR A 658 28.06 11.46 -12.50
C TYR A 658 29.06 11.88 -11.42
N LEU A 659 28.65 11.97 -10.16
CA LEU A 659 29.52 12.40 -9.06
C LEU A 659 30.35 11.22 -8.56
N GLN A 660 31.62 11.47 -8.27
CA GLN A 660 32.44 10.49 -7.57
C GLN A 660 31.95 10.28 -6.13
N ASP A 661 32.02 9.03 -5.67
CA ASP A 661 31.68 8.63 -4.29
C ASP A 661 32.46 9.47 -3.26
N ASP A 662 33.76 9.64 -3.51
CA ASP A 662 34.66 10.45 -2.70
C ASP A 662 34.94 11.79 -3.40
N GLN A 663 34.74 12.90 -2.67
CA GLN A 663 35.16 14.22 -3.14
C GLN A 663 36.69 14.27 -3.28
N CYS A 664 37.17 14.94 -4.34
CA CYS A 664 38.57 15.30 -4.41
C CYS A 664 38.92 16.25 -3.24
N GLY A 665 40.13 16.18 -2.69
CA GLY A 665 40.49 17.06 -1.57
C GLY A 665 41.94 16.93 -1.10
N GLU A 666 42.35 17.79 -0.17
CA GLU A 666 43.73 17.89 0.34
C GLU A 666 44.26 16.58 0.96
N ASP A 667 43.38 15.66 1.38
CA ASP A 667 43.73 14.37 1.96
C ASP A 667 43.88 13.23 0.92
N THR A 668 43.38 13.43 -0.30
CA THR A 668 43.64 12.49 -1.40
C THR A 668 45.09 12.65 -1.84
N SER A 669 45.83 11.54 -1.96
CA SER A 669 47.29 11.53 -2.18
C SER A 669 47.76 12.32 -3.41
N LYS A 670 46.86 12.58 -4.38
CA LYS A 670 47.13 13.30 -5.63
C LYS A 670 47.23 14.83 -5.48
N PHE A 671 46.49 15.44 -4.55
CA PHE A 671 46.37 16.91 -4.42
C PHE A 671 47.00 17.46 -3.13
N LYS A 672 47.81 16.64 -2.43
CA LYS A 672 48.40 16.98 -1.13
C LYS A 672 49.35 18.17 -1.18
N HIS A 673 49.05 19.20 -0.36
CA HIS A 673 49.95 20.26 0.11
C HIS A 673 50.59 21.19 -0.95
N SER A 674 50.09 21.20 -2.18
CA SER A 674 50.52 22.19 -3.19
C SER A 674 49.39 22.53 -4.15
N ILE A 675 49.27 23.82 -4.52
CA ILE A 675 48.36 24.31 -5.55
C ILE A 675 48.62 23.60 -6.90
N PHE A 676 49.85 23.14 -7.15
CA PHE A 676 50.20 22.38 -8.35
C PHE A 676 51.21 21.26 -8.08
N THR A 677 50.80 20.02 -8.33
CA THR A 677 51.63 18.82 -8.24
C THR A 677 52.09 18.39 -9.64
N ASN A 678 53.40 18.33 -9.90
CA ASN A 678 53.94 17.99 -11.23
C ASN A 678 54.57 16.59 -11.25
N ALA A 679 53.86 15.58 -11.78
CA ALA A 679 54.44 14.26 -12.02
C ALA A 679 55.15 14.15 -13.39
N CYS A 680 54.97 15.13 -14.28
CA CYS A 680 55.62 15.18 -15.59
C CYS A 680 57.13 15.42 -15.46
N PRO A 681 57.98 14.58 -16.11
CA PRO A 681 59.45 14.73 -16.08
C PRO A 681 59.96 15.96 -16.86
N LEU A 682 59.10 16.64 -17.62
CA LEU A 682 59.45 17.84 -18.39
C LEU A 682 59.19 19.12 -17.57
N ASN A 683 59.97 20.16 -17.87
CA ASN A 683 59.79 21.46 -17.24
C ASN A 683 58.66 22.21 -17.95
N VAL A 684 57.47 22.22 -17.34
CA VAL A 684 56.27 22.83 -17.91
C VAL A 684 56.15 24.30 -17.48
N SER A 685 56.01 25.21 -18.44
CA SER A 685 55.77 26.65 -18.22
C SER A 685 54.30 26.94 -17.94
N GLY A 686 53.99 27.94 -17.10
CA GLY A 686 52.61 28.40 -16.85
C GLY A 686 51.94 27.82 -15.58
N LYS A 687 52.69 27.11 -14.74
CA LYS A 687 52.20 26.54 -13.46
C LYS A 687 51.76 27.63 -12.46
N ASP A 688 52.37 28.82 -12.53
CA ASP A 688 52.09 29.95 -11.65
C ASP A 688 50.74 30.65 -11.95
N LEU A 689 50.04 30.25 -13.02
CA LEU A 689 48.74 30.79 -13.43
C LEU A 689 47.55 29.98 -12.89
N ILE A 690 47.82 28.86 -12.21
CA ILE A 690 46.79 27.95 -11.72
C ILE A 690 46.52 28.27 -10.26
N GLU A 691 45.32 28.77 -9.96
CA GLU A 691 44.89 29.17 -8.61
C GLU A 691 44.12 28.07 -7.86
N ILE A 692 43.92 26.92 -8.50
CA ILE A 692 43.18 25.77 -7.95
C ILE A 692 44.10 24.54 -7.84
N PRO A 693 43.89 23.64 -6.87
CA PRO A 693 44.68 22.42 -6.74
C PRO A 693 44.63 21.57 -8.02
N CYS A 694 45.77 21.46 -8.72
CA CYS A 694 45.88 20.66 -9.94
C CYS A 694 47.08 19.70 -9.89
N HIS A 695 46.94 18.58 -10.58
CA HIS A 695 47.94 17.53 -10.74
C HIS A 695 48.19 17.28 -12.23
N LEU A 696 49.43 17.45 -12.69
CA LEU A 696 49.82 17.12 -14.06
C LEU A 696 50.37 15.70 -14.14
N SER A 697 49.84 14.90 -15.06
CA SER A 697 50.16 13.48 -15.22
C SER A 697 51.62 13.25 -15.63
N ALA A 698 52.16 12.08 -15.30
CA ALA A 698 53.52 11.68 -15.67
C ALA A 698 53.76 11.61 -17.20
N LEU A 699 52.68 11.49 -17.97
CA LEU A 699 52.71 11.48 -19.44
C LEU A 699 52.78 12.90 -20.03
N CYS A 700 52.74 13.95 -19.19
CA CYS A 700 52.79 15.35 -19.60
C CYS A 700 51.65 15.79 -20.54
N SER A 701 50.62 14.97 -20.71
CA SER A 701 49.53 15.18 -21.66
C SER A 701 48.16 15.23 -21.00
N GLY A 702 48.09 15.16 -19.67
CA GLY A 702 46.83 15.33 -18.95
C GLY A 702 46.98 16.08 -17.64
N ILE A 703 45.96 16.86 -17.30
CA ILE A 703 45.82 17.63 -16.07
C ILE A 703 44.53 17.23 -15.37
N GLU A 704 44.62 16.97 -14.08
CA GLU A 704 43.49 16.74 -13.19
C GLU A 704 43.44 17.89 -12.19
N CYS A 705 42.27 18.47 -11.92
CA CYS A 705 42.13 19.55 -10.94
C CYS A 705 40.96 19.28 -10.00
N CYS A 706 41.08 19.80 -8.77
CA CYS A 706 40.03 19.76 -7.76
C CYS A 706 39.49 21.17 -7.53
N VAL A 707 38.20 21.38 -7.78
CA VAL A 707 37.56 22.70 -7.78
C VAL A 707 36.54 22.80 -6.65
N HIS A 708 36.81 23.67 -5.67
CA HIS A 708 35.88 23.93 -4.57
C HIS A 708 34.77 24.90 -4.97
N SER A 709 33.51 24.51 -4.71
CA SER A 709 32.35 25.39 -4.87
C SER A 709 31.84 25.86 -3.50
N ASN A 710 32.12 27.11 -3.13
CA ASN A 710 31.65 27.70 -1.86
C ASN A 710 30.11 27.72 -1.72
N LYS A 711 29.37 27.78 -2.83
CA LYS A 711 27.90 27.80 -2.82
C LYS A 711 27.32 26.43 -2.52
N LEU A 712 27.89 25.39 -3.14
CA LEU A 712 27.46 24.02 -2.96
C LEU A 712 28.14 23.36 -1.76
N ASN A 713 29.21 23.95 -1.23
CA ASN A 713 30.06 23.39 -0.19
C ASN A 713 30.56 21.97 -0.56
N ARG A 714 31.04 21.83 -1.80
CA ARG A 714 31.53 20.58 -2.39
C ARG A 714 32.74 20.83 -3.28
N ASP A 715 33.67 19.88 -3.28
CA ASP A 715 34.80 19.80 -4.20
C ASP A 715 34.49 18.91 -5.41
N PHE A 716 34.87 19.38 -6.60
CA PHE A 716 34.65 18.67 -7.87
C PHE A 716 35.95 18.25 -8.54
N HIS A 717 36.06 16.97 -8.92
CA HIS A 717 37.17 16.51 -9.75
C HIS A 717 36.96 16.92 -11.20
N THR A 718 38.02 17.34 -11.88
CA THR A 718 37.99 17.69 -13.31
C THR A 718 39.21 17.10 -13.99
N ILE A 719 39.05 16.64 -15.22
CA ILE A 719 40.13 16.00 -15.98
C ILE A 719 40.16 16.51 -17.42
N VAL A 720 41.35 16.77 -17.91
CA VAL A 720 41.64 16.94 -19.33
C VAL A 720 42.83 16.06 -19.65
N LEU A 721 42.66 15.09 -20.54
CA LEU A 721 43.70 14.16 -20.95
C LEU A 721 43.76 14.10 -22.48
N ILE A 722 44.95 14.31 -23.03
CA ILE A 722 45.25 14.19 -24.45
C ILE A 722 46.07 12.92 -24.62
N ASP A 723 45.54 11.93 -25.33
CA ASP A 723 46.29 10.74 -25.72
C ASP A 723 46.71 10.85 -27.19
N PRO A 724 47.98 11.22 -27.46
CA PRO A 724 48.49 11.37 -28.82
C PRO A 724 48.63 10.02 -29.55
N CYS A 725 48.63 8.89 -28.84
CA CYS A 725 48.75 7.56 -29.44
C CYS A 725 47.42 7.07 -30.00
N SER A 726 46.32 7.35 -29.31
CA SER A 726 44.95 7.01 -29.76
C SER A 726 44.26 8.15 -30.52
N PHE A 727 44.88 9.33 -30.61
CA PHE A 727 44.30 10.55 -31.17
C PHE A 727 43.00 10.96 -30.47
N VAL A 728 42.91 10.77 -29.15
CA VAL A 728 41.72 11.09 -28.36
C VAL A 728 42.03 12.22 -27.37
N VAL A 729 41.11 13.18 -27.26
CA VAL A 729 41.01 14.12 -26.14
C VAL A 729 39.86 13.68 -25.25
N THR A 730 40.16 13.53 -23.98
CA THR A 730 39.23 13.22 -22.90
C THR A 730 39.07 14.48 -22.05
N VAL A 731 37.85 14.98 -21.91
CA VAL A 731 37.51 16.08 -20.99
C VAL A 731 36.39 15.60 -20.08
N GLY A 732 36.53 15.81 -18.78
CA GLY A 732 35.54 15.36 -17.82
C GLY A 732 35.46 16.19 -16.56
N ILE A 733 34.33 16.06 -15.88
CA ILE A 733 34.05 16.56 -14.54
C ILE A 733 33.47 15.38 -13.78
N GLU A 734 34.09 15.02 -12.65
CA GLU A 734 33.75 13.82 -11.88
C GLU A 734 33.81 12.58 -12.79
N ASP A 735 32.78 11.72 -12.77
CA ASP A 735 32.68 10.54 -13.64
C ASP A 735 32.02 10.84 -14.99
N PHE A 736 31.59 12.10 -15.22
CA PHE A 736 31.18 12.54 -16.55
C PHE A 736 32.41 12.79 -17.42
N VAL A 737 32.61 11.94 -18.43
CA VAL A 737 33.76 12.01 -19.33
C VAL A 737 33.33 12.00 -20.79
N TYR A 738 33.81 12.99 -21.54
CA TYR A 738 33.62 13.13 -22.99
C TYR A 738 34.92 12.86 -23.74
N ASN A 739 34.87 11.92 -24.68
CA ASN A 739 35.98 11.57 -25.55
C ASN A 739 35.70 12.06 -26.97
N THR A 740 36.67 12.75 -27.57
CA THR A 740 36.60 13.21 -28.97
C THR A 740 37.93 13.01 -29.69
N SER A 741 37.89 12.89 -31.01
CA SER A 741 39.08 12.75 -31.83
C SER A 741 39.83 14.07 -31.97
N ILE A 742 41.16 14.03 -31.86
CA ILE A 742 42.05 15.17 -32.12
C ILE A 742 41.89 15.70 -33.55
N THR A 743 41.38 14.90 -34.49
CA THR A 743 41.16 15.32 -35.88
C THR A 743 40.11 16.43 -36.06
N GLU A 744 39.28 16.70 -35.05
CA GLU A 744 38.26 17.75 -35.09
C GLU A 744 38.74 19.11 -34.57
N PHE A 745 39.94 19.17 -33.98
CA PHE A 745 40.52 20.41 -33.47
C PHE A 745 41.55 20.98 -34.45
N SER A 746 41.27 22.17 -35.00
CA SER A 746 42.30 22.98 -35.64
C SER A 746 43.14 23.67 -34.55
N PHE A 747 44.38 23.24 -34.36
CA PHE A 747 45.35 23.94 -33.51
C PHE A 747 45.83 25.25 -34.14
#